data_AF-A0A2S2QZT1-F1
#
_entry.id   AF-A0A2S2QZT1-F1
#
_cell.length_a   1.000
_cell.length_b   1.000
_cell.length_c   1.000
_cell.angle_alpha   90.00
_cell.angle_beta   90.00
_cell.angle_gamma   90.00
#
_symmetry.space_group_name_H-M   'P 1'
#
loop_
_entity.id
_entity.type
_entity.pdbx_description
1 polymer ?
#
loop_
_entity_poly.entity_id
_entity_poly.type
_entity_poly.pdbx_seq_one_letter_code
_entity_poly.pdbx_strand_id
1 'polypeptide(L)'
;MYSYIYIYIYIYICVLFVLLEYIVTFNGYYHNETRYKYISAALKSSGIVNWRILDRKNAASKYPSDFDVLFVDEFYSIKALDVLTDHPVIKKVSPQRVVQRNLNEYVNETENNVLLHKRSLGQDVKFWYKLNKRYKTRHILRIVPSQITKVLKADVLWRLGITGKGVKVAIFDTGLSVSHPHFKRVTERTDWTGDGDLDDGLGHGTFVAGLIASNRECFGFAPDADLHIFRVFTNNQVSYTSWFLDAFNYAIMKKVHVLNLSIGGPDFMDQPFVDKVWELTANGVIMISAIGNDGPLYGTLNNPADQMDVIGVGGISFDDHIAKFSSRGMTTWELPQGYGRLKPDIVSYGTDVHGSSVSGGCRSLSGTSVASPVVAGAVTLLTSGILAQGKVVNPASMKQTLLASSQRLPGINMFEQGHGKLDLLQAYKVLSSYVPQVSFSPSYIDLTECQYMWPYCTQPLYYTGIPIIVNVTVLNGLDVFGKVIGIPIWYPYFHDNGHYLDVTISYSQILWPWSGWMAIALVVSQTTPEDWSGTVSGHIEITIESANTNHTVKLPLRAAIIPPPPRIRRILWDQYHNLRYPPGYFPRDNLNVKNDPLDWNADHIHTNFKGLYQHLRSSGYYVEVLGEPYTCFNAANYGSLLVIDPEEEYFTEEITKIENDIAKYNLSVIIFAEWYNVSVMQK
;
A
#
# COMPACT_ATOMS: atom_id res chain seq x y z
N MET A 1 -10.12 -38.64 9.51
CA MET A 1 -9.35 -37.48 9.99
C MET A 1 -8.98 -36.70 8.73
N TYR A 2 -9.80 -35.73 8.30
CA TYR A 2 -9.47 -34.91 7.13
C TYR A 2 -8.37 -33.93 7.55
N SER A 3 -7.14 -34.15 7.08
CA SER A 3 -6.07 -33.15 7.14
C SER A 3 -6.46 -32.02 6.20
N TYR A 4 -6.74 -30.85 6.76
CA TYR A 4 -6.82 -29.62 5.99
C TYR A 4 -5.38 -29.19 5.71
N ILE A 5 -5.00 -29.22 4.43
CA ILE A 5 -3.75 -28.65 3.95
C ILE A 5 -3.98 -27.13 3.87
N TYR A 6 -3.25 -26.38 4.69
CA TYR A 6 -3.25 -24.91 4.64
C TYR A 6 -2.29 -24.46 3.54
N ILE A 7 -2.78 -23.72 2.56
CA ILE A 7 -1.99 -23.19 1.45
C ILE A 7 -1.83 -21.68 1.63
N TYR A 8 -0.61 -21.26 1.96
CA TYR A 8 -0.25 -19.85 1.98
C TYR A 8 0.35 -19.45 0.64
N ILE A 9 -0.10 -18.32 0.10
CA ILE A 9 0.55 -17.69 -1.05
C ILE A 9 1.41 -16.54 -0.53
N TYR A 10 2.72 -16.72 -0.59
CA TYR A 10 3.66 -15.62 -0.44
C TYR A 10 3.90 -14.97 -1.80
N ILE A 11 4.03 -13.65 -1.77
CA ILE A 11 4.17 -12.80 -2.96
C ILE A 11 5.41 -11.97 -2.73
N TYR A 12 6.47 -12.25 -3.48
CA TYR A 12 7.65 -11.41 -3.53
C TYR A 12 7.73 -10.74 -4.89
N ILE A 13 7.84 -9.42 -4.92
CA ILE A 13 7.96 -8.63 -6.15
C ILE A 13 9.40 -8.13 -6.24
N CYS A 14 10.10 -8.51 -7.31
CA CYS A 14 11.42 -7.97 -7.63
C CYS A 14 11.29 -7.12 -8.89
N VAL A 15 11.74 -5.86 -8.81
CA VAL A 15 11.71 -4.92 -9.92
C VAL A 15 13.14 -4.65 -10.37
N LEU A 16 13.44 -4.89 -11.64
CA LEU A 16 14.78 -4.72 -12.22
C LEU A 16 14.70 -3.82 -13.46
N PHE A 17 15.77 -3.08 -13.73
CA PHE A 17 15.91 -2.35 -14.98
C PHE A 17 16.13 -3.31 -16.15
N VAL A 18 15.49 -3.01 -17.28
CA VAL A 18 15.77 -3.68 -18.55
C VAL A 18 16.85 -2.86 -19.25
N LEU A 19 18.02 -3.46 -19.43
CA LEU A 19 19.16 -2.77 -20.04
C LEU A 19 18.78 -2.25 -21.43
N LEU A 20 19.09 -0.97 -21.69
CA LEU A 20 18.95 -0.31 -22.99
C LEU A 20 17.51 -0.08 -23.47
N GLU A 21 16.49 -0.34 -22.66
CA GLU A 21 15.09 -0.11 -22.97
C GLU A 21 14.49 1.03 -22.15
N TYR A 22 13.80 1.95 -22.83
CA TYR A 22 13.25 3.17 -22.24
C TYR A 22 11.80 3.39 -22.66
N ILE A 23 10.94 3.75 -21.72
CA ILE A 23 9.58 4.20 -21.95
C ILE A 23 9.61 5.69 -22.27
N VAL A 24 9.20 6.06 -23.47
CA VAL A 24 9.00 7.44 -23.90
C VAL A 24 7.52 7.75 -23.78
N THR A 25 7.16 8.62 -22.83
CA THR A 25 5.78 9.09 -22.62
C THR A 25 5.57 10.45 -23.30
N PHE A 26 4.36 10.68 -23.80
CA PHE A 26 3.97 11.86 -24.57
C PHE A 26 2.90 12.66 -23.84
N ASN A 27 2.80 13.95 -24.14
CA ASN A 27 1.78 14.84 -23.55
C ASN A 27 0.33 14.54 -24.00
N GLY A 28 0.13 13.54 -24.86
CA GLY A 28 -1.18 13.18 -25.39
C GLY A 28 -1.17 11.82 -26.10
N TYR A 29 -2.34 11.41 -26.57
CA TYR A 29 -2.53 10.15 -27.28
C TYR A 29 -2.37 10.35 -28.79
N TYR A 30 -1.40 9.67 -29.38
CA TYR A 30 -1.07 9.77 -30.80
C TYR A 30 -1.10 8.40 -31.46
N HIS A 31 -1.25 8.33 -32.78
CA HIS A 31 -1.04 7.09 -33.55
C HIS A 31 0.46 6.75 -33.68
N ASN A 32 0.77 5.48 -33.95
CA ASN A 32 2.13 4.96 -34.04
C ASN A 32 3.03 5.76 -35.01
N GLU A 33 2.52 6.11 -36.19
CA GLU A 33 3.28 6.88 -37.19
C GLU A 33 3.68 8.27 -36.68
N THR A 34 2.80 8.91 -35.91
CA THR A 34 3.05 10.24 -35.35
C THR A 34 4.08 10.19 -34.23
N ARG A 35 3.98 9.21 -33.32
CA ARG A 35 4.97 9.01 -32.25
C ARG A 35 6.36 8.68 -32.81
N TYR A 36 6.41 7.84 -33.84
CA TYR A 36 7.65 7.55 -34.58
C TYR A 36 8.27 8.82 -35.16
N LYS A 37 7.47 9.72 -35.75
CA LYS A 37 7.97 11.00 -36.28
C LYS A 37 8.56 11.89 -35.18
N TYR A 38 7.93 11.98 -34.01
CA TYR A 38 8.48 12.76 -32.88
C TYR A 38 9.82 12.21 -32.39
N ILE A 39 9.89 10.91 -32.11
CA ILE A 39 11.14 10.26 -31.68
C ILE A 39 12.22 10.39 -32.76
N SER A 40 11.87 10.12 -34.02
CA SER A 40 12.82 10.22 -35.12
C SER A 40 13.32 11.64 -35.35
N ALA A 41 12.48 12.66 -35.15
CA ALA A 41 12.89 14.06 -35.31
C ALA A 41 13.92 14.43 -34.24
N ALA A 42 13.65 14.08 -32.98
CA ALA A 42 14.55 14.33 -31.86
C ALA A 42 15.91 13.62 -32.03
N LEU A 43 15.91 12.32 -32.35
CA LEU A 43 17.16 11.55 -32.41
C LEU A 43 17.99 11.85 -33.66
N LYS A 44 17.36 12.07 -34.82
CA LYS A 44 18.09 12.38 -36.06
C LYS A 44 18.79 13.74 -36.00
N SER A 45 18.17 14.75 -35.39
CA SER A 45 18.82 16.08 -35.25
C SER A 45 20.10 16.01 -34.42
N SER A 46 20.26 14.98 -33.60
CA SER A 46 21.39 14.80 -32.68
C SER A 46 22.42 13.75 -33.13
N GLY A 47 22.28 13.24 -34.36
CA GLY A 47 23.19 12.27 -34.96
C GLY A 47 23.07 10.84 -34.39
N ILE A 48 21.96 10.51 -33.71
CA ILE A 48 21.73 9.21 -33.10
C ILE A 48 21.01 8.32 -34.11
N VAL A 49 21.72 7.31 -34.62
CA VAL A 49 21.24 6.47 -35.73
C VAL A 49 20.86 5.05 -35.31
N ASN A 50 21.43 4.52 -34.21
CA ASN A 50 21.18 3.15 -33.77
C ASN A 50 20.13 3.10 -32.65
N TRP A 51 18.85 3.14 -33.05
CA TRP A 51 17.70 3.02 -32.15
C TRP A 51 16.53 2.35 -32.87
N ARG A 52 15.63 1.73 -32.11
CA ARG A 52 14.36 1.18 -32.65
C ARG A 52 13.25 1.24 -31.62
N ILE A 53 12.02 1.45 -32.09
CA ILE A 53 10.83 1.26 -31.24
C ILE A 53 10.54 -0.23 -31.17
N LEU A 54 10.34 -0.75 -29.97
CA LEU A 54 9.92 -2.13 -29.75
C LEU A 54 8.43 -2.29 -30.09
N ASP A 55 8.12 -3.31 -30.87
CA ASP A 55 6.75 -3.56 -31.34
C ASP A 55 5.86 -4.05 -30.20
N ARG A 56 4.65 -3.50 -30.09
CA ARG A 56 3.69 -3.79 -29.01
C ARG A 56 2.52 -4.57 -29.59
N LYS A 57 2.66 -5.90 -29.67
CA LYS A 57 1.66 -6.80 -30.30
C LYS A 57 0.55 -7.21 -29.33
N ASN A 58 -0.32 -6.27 -28.97
CA ASN A 58 -1.43 -6.52 -28.06
C ASN A 58 -2.71 -5.78 -28.50
N ALA A 59 -3.80 -5.92 -27.76
CA ALA A 59 -5.09 -5.32 -28.11
C ALA A 59 -5.07 -3.77 -28.13
N ALA A 60 -4.16 -3.13 -27.40
CA ALA A 60 -4.01 -1.67 -27.37
C ALA A 60 -3.34 -1.11 -28.63
N SER A 61 -2.55 -1.90 -29.35
CA SER A 61 -1.82 -1.49 -30.57
C SER A 61 -2.66 -0.84 -31.67
N LYS A 62 -3.97 -1.14 -31.70
CA LYS A 62 -4.94 -0.62 -32.67
C LYS A 62 -5.42 0.80 -32.35
N TYR A 63 -5.05 1.33 -31.18
CA TYR A 63 -5.53 2.61 -30.68
C TYR A 63 -4.38 3.61 -30.53
N PRO A 64 -4.68 4.92 -30.50
CA PRO A 64 -3.73 5.92 -30.04
C PRO A 64 -3.15 5.53 -28.66
N SER A 65 -1.88 5.86 -28.44
CA SER A 65 -1.15 5.61 -27.20
C SER A 65 -0.41 6.88 -26.80
N ASP A 66 -0.20 7.02 -25.50
CA ASP A 66 0.57 8.09 -24.87
C ASP A 66 2.02 7.67 -24.57
N PHE A 67 2.43 6.47 -24.96
CA PHE A 67 3.82 6.02 -24.83
C PHE A 67 4.26 5.08 -25.95
N ASP A 68 5.58 4.92 -26.09
CA ASP A 68 6.26 3.82 -26.80
C ASP A 68 7.48 3.34 -26.00
N VAL A 69 7.97 2.14 -26.32
CA VAL A 69 9.21 1.59 -25.75
C VAL A 69 10.31 1.67 -26.79
N LEU A 70 11.43 2.27 -26.41
CA LEU A 70 12.58 2.57 -27.25
C LEU A 70 13.77 1.73 -26.80
N PHE A 71 14.38 1.01 -27.74
CA PHE A 71 15.71 0.44 -27.56
C PHE A 71 16.76 1.42 -28.10
N VAL A 72 17.74 1.77 -27.27
CA VAL A 72 18.86 2.63 -27.63
C VAL A 72 20.16 1.94 -27.30
N ASP A 73 21.08 1.88 -28.26
CA ASP A 73 22.43 1.33 -28.05
C ASP A 73 23.16 2.05 -26.90
N GLU A 74 23.94 1.28 -26.11
CA GLU A 74 24.64 1.75 -24.91
C GLU A 74 25.45 3.03 -25.16
N PHE A 75 26.14 3.10 -26.30
CA PHE A 75 26.99 4.24 -26.66
C PHE A 75 26.22 5.56 -26.78
N TYR A 76 24.91 5.50 -27.11
CA TYR A 76 24.08 6.69 -27.30
C TYR A 76 23.09 6.94 -26.18
N SER A 77 23.01 6.04 -25.19
CA SER A 77 21.96 6.04 -24.15
C SER A 77 21.77 7.40 -23.46
N ILE A 78 22.83 7.95 -22.85
CA ILE A 78 22.76 9.24 -22.13
C ILE A 78 22.34 10.38 -23.06
N LYS A 79 23.02 10.51 -24.22
CA LYS A 79 22.72 11.58 -25.19
C LYS A 79 21.30 11.47 -25.76
N ALA A 80 20.78 10.26 -25.95
CA ALA A 80 19.42 10.05 -26.42
C ALA A 80 18.38 10.49 -25.38
N LEU A 81 18.64 10.19 -24.10
CA LEU A 81 17.76 10.58 -23.00
C LEU A 81 17.63 12.10 -22.88
N ASP A 82 18.74 12.82 -22.93
CA ASP A 82 18.75 14.28 -22.85
C ASP A 82 17.94 14.89 -24.01
N VAL A 83 18.23 14.48 -25.23
CA VAL A 83 17.61 15.00 -26.45
C VAL A 83 16.11 14.69 -26.52
N LEU A 84 15.70 13.51 -26.07
CA LEU A 84 14.28 13.13 -26.03
C LEU A 84 13.54 13.91 -24.94
N THR A 85 14.17 14.15 -23.79
CA THR A 85 13.58 14.90 -22.68
C THR A 85 13.35 16.37 -23.05
N ASP A 86 14.21 16.95 -23.89
CA ASP A 86 14.07 18.34 -24.37
C ASP A 86 12.97 18.52 -25.44
N HIS A 87 12.42 17.44 -25.99
CA HIS A 87 11.42 17.53 -27.06
C HIS A 87 10.06 17.97 -26.51
N PRO A 88 9.40 19.03 -27.04
CA PRO A 88 8.23 19.67 -26.43
C PRO A 88 6.97 18.80 -26.31
N VAL A 89 6.88 17.72 -27.10
CA VAL A 89 5.75 16.77 -27.07
C VAL A 89 6.03 15.57 -26.16
N ILE A 90 7.29 15.31 -25.84
CA ILE A 90 7.68 14.21 -24.95
C ILE A 90 7.51 14.71 -23.52
N LYS A 91 6.73 13.98 -22.73
CA LYS A 91 6.46 14.32 -21.32
C LYS A 91 7.63 13.91 -20.45
N LYS A 92 8.12 12.68 -20.65
CA LYS A 92 9.17 12.06 -19.85
C LYS A 92 9.75 10.84 -20.55
N VAL A 93 11.03 10.59 -20.32
CA VAL A 93 11.68 9.32 -20.66
C VAL A 93 12.06 8.62 -19.36
N SER A 94 11.79 7.32 -19.25
CA SER A 94 12.05 6.53 -18.04
C SER A 94 12.57 5.15 -18.43
N PRO A 95 13.45 4.53 -17.62
CA PRO A 95 13.92 3.18 -17.91
C PRO A 95 12.74 2.19 -17.84
N GLN A 96 12.70 1.24 -18.77
CA GLN A 96 11.76 0.13 -18.72
C GLN A 96 12.13 -0.76 -17.53
N ARG A 97 11.13 -1.19 -16.76
CA ARG A 97 11.33 -2.16 -15.67
C ARG A 97 10.67 -3.49 -15.99
N VAL A 98 11.29 -4.55 -15.48
CA VAL A 98 10.73 -5.90 -15.44
C VAL A 98 10.36 -6.21 -13.99
N VAL A 99 9.16 -6.75 -13.82
CA VAL A 99 8.60 -7.18 -12.55
C VAL A 99 8.62 -8.70 -12.57
N GLN A 100 9.42 -9.32 -11.72
CA GLN A 100 9.44 -10.76 -11.53
C GLN A 100 8.85 -11.10 -10.17
N ARG A 101 7.97 -12.11 -10.16
CA ARG A 101 7.28 -12.54 -8.94
C ARG A 101 7.44 -14.03 -8.69
N ASN A 102 7.42 -14.42 -7.41
CA ASN A 102 7.35 -15.82 -6.98
C ASN A 102 6.07 -16.08 -6.17
N LEU A 103 5.06 -16.68 -6.81
CA LEU A 103 3.88 -17.30 -6.21
C LEU A 103 4.30 -18.68 -5.68
N ASN A 104 4.69 -18.72 -4.41
CA ASN A 104 4.96 -20.01 -3.76
C ASN A 104 3.71 -20.43 -2.98
N GLU A 105 3.07 -21.52 -3.41
CA GLU A 105 2.05 -22.22 -2.64
C GLU A 105 2.74 -23.07 -1.56
N TYR A 106 2.81 -22.56 -0.33
CA TYR A 106 3.33 -23.35 0.79
C TYR A 106 2.20 -24.15 1.43
N VAL A 107 2.30 -25.47 1.33
CA VAL A 107 1.51 -26.40 2.13
C VAL A 107 2.20 -26.54 3.48
N ASN A 108 1.55 -26.13 4.57
CA ASN A 108 2.05 -26.46 5.91
C ASN A 108 1.96 -27.98 6.13
N GLU A 109 3.06 -28.69 5.88
CA GLU A 109 3.31 -29.95 6.57
C GLU A 109 3.58 -29.63 8.04
N THR A 110 2.78 -30.23 8.92
CA THR A 110 2.81 -30.04 10.38
C THR A 110 4.22 -29.94 10.96
N GLU A 111 4.46 -28.91 11.76
CA GLU A 111 5.60 -28.80 12.69
C GLU A 111 5.78 -30.09 13.48
N ASN A 112 6.76 -30.90 13.08
CA ASN A 112 7.40 -31.93 13.89
C ASN A 112 8.75 -32.30 13.26
N ASN A 113 9.64 -31.32 13.10
CA ASN A 113 11.07 -31.59 12.90
C ASN A 113 11.78 -31.62 14.25
N VAL A 114 11.51 -32.68 15.03
CA VAL A 114 12.49 -33.14 16.01
C VAL A 114 13.57 -33.88 15.23
N LEU A 115 14.76 -33.29 15.19
CA LEU A 115 16.01 -33.94 14.83
C LEU A 115 16.12 -35.31 15.51
N LEU A 116 15.91 -36.40 14.77
CA LEU A 116 16.38 -37.72 15.19
C LEU A 116 17.02 -38.45 14.00
N HIS A 117 18.35 -38.47 14.07
CA HIS A 117 19.22 -39.40 13.35
C HIS A 117 18.63 -40.81 13.33
N LYS A 118 18.54 -41.37 12.12
CA LYS A 118 18.31 -42.81 11.90
C LYS A 118 19.38 -43.62 12.65
N ARG A 119 18.98 -44.31 13.71
CA ARG A 119 19.61 -45.55 14.15
C ARG A 119 18.55 -46.62 14.40
N SER A 120 18.75 -47.72 13.70
CA SER A 120 18.14 -49.03 13.87
C SER A 120 18.15 -49.47 15.33
N LEU A 121 17.01 -50.00 15.82
CA LEU A 121 16.91 -51.23 16.63
C LEU A 121 15.44 -51.53 16.94
N GLY A 122 15.08 -52.81 16.89
CA GLY A 122 13.72 -53.30 16.95
C GLY A 122 13.20 -53.66 18.34
N GLN A 123 11.96 -54.17 18.30
CA GLN A 123 11.25 -55.01 19.27
C GLN A 123 10.83 -54.42 20.63
N ASP A 124 9.52 -54.54 20.84
CA ASP A 124 8.78 -54.84 22.07
C ASP A 124 8.96 -53.93 23.29
N VAL A 125 7.83 -53.38 23.79
CA VAL A 125 7.24 -53.77 25.09
C VAL A 125 5.84 -53.12 25.21
N LYS A 126 4.83 -53.97 25.48
CA LYS A 126 3.51 -53.59 26.03
C LYS A 126 3.65 -53.33 27.53
N PHE A 127 3.20 -52.19 28.07
CA PHE A 127 2.67 -52.15 29.46
C PHE A 127 1.85 -50.86 29.80
N TRP A 128 0.54 -51.08 30.07
CA TRP A 128 -0.36 -50.47 31.08
C TRP A 128 -1.14 -49.16 30.90
N TYR A 129 -2.44 -49.36 30.64
CA TYR A 129 -3.61 -48.96 31.44
C TYR A 129 -3.60 -47.72 32.34
N LYS A 130 -4.61 -46.88 32.06
CA LYS A 130 -5.49 -46.11 32.99
C LYS A 130 -4.83 -45.06 33.90
N LEU A 131 -5.01 -43.80 33.50
CA LEU A 131 -5.59 -42.81 34.41
C LEU A 131 -6.45 -41.81 33.62
N ASN A 132 -7.76 -42.03 33.70
CA ASN A 132 -8.79 -41.07 33.33
C ASN A 132 -8.71 -39.87 34.28
N LYS A 133 -8.26 -38.71 33.79
CA LYS A 133 -8.73 -37.42 34.29
C LYS A 133 -9.35 -36.64 33.13
N ARG A 134 -10.68 -36.73 33.07
CA ARG A 134 -11.55 -35.86 32.29
C ARG A 134 -11.33 -34.42 32.75
N TYR A 135 -10.61 -33.63 31.97
CA TYR A 135 -10.91 -32.20 31.85
C TYR A 135 -11.79 -32.04 30.61
N LYS A 136 -13.06 -31.68 30.84
CA LYS A 136 -14.00 -31.27 29.79
C LYS A 136 -13.56 -29.89 29.27
N THR A 137 -12.59 -29.84 28.37
CA THR A 137 -12.51 -28.72 27.43
C THR A 137 -13.64 -28.91 26.43
N ARG A 138 -14.63 -28.01 26.49
CA ARG A 138 -15.65 -27.89 25.45
C ARG A 138 -14.91 -27.59 24.14
N HIS A 139 -14.74 -28.59 23.29
CA HIS A 139 -14.49 -28.38 21.88
C HIS A 139 -15.70 -27.60 21.34
N ILE A 140 -15.51 -26.31 21.10
CA ILE A 140 -16.38 -25.54 20.23
C ILE A 140 -16.34 -26.26 18.89
N LEU A 141 -17.53 -26.70 18.45
CA LEU A 141 -17.73 -27.39 17.19
C LEU A 141 -17.11 -26.57 16.07
N ARG A 142 -16.24 -27.21 15.28
CA ARG A 142 -15.69 -26.72 14.00
C ARG A 142 -16.77 -25.95 13.24
N ILE A 143 -16.58 -24.65 13.10
CA ILE A 143 -17.32 -23.82 12.15
C ILE A 143 -17.02 -24.42 10.77
N VAL A 144 -18.04 -24.98 10.12
CA VAL A 144 -18.00 -25.30 8.69
C VAL A 144 -17.49 -24.04 7.98
N PRO A 145 -16.46 -24.08 7.13
CA PRO A 145 -15.96 -22.87 6.46
C PRO A 145 -17.13 -22.21 5.75
N SER A 146 -17.64 -21.14 6.35
CA SER A 146 -18.78 -20.42 5.82
C SER A 146 -18.28 -19.70 4.59
N GLN A 147 -18.94 -19.95 3.47
CA GLN A 147 -18.66 -19.25 2.23
C GLN A 147 -18.59 -17.73 2.49
N ILE A 148 -17.53 -17.10 1.97
CA ILE A 148 -17.18 -15.72 2.30
C ILE A 148 -18.30 -14.72 2.01
N THR A 149 -19.06 -14.96 0.94
CA THR A 149 -20.24 -14.17 0.56
C THR A 149 -21.33 -14.20 1.63
N LYS A 150 -21.52 -15.34 2.33
CA LYS A 150 -22.46 -15.46 3.44
C LYS A 150 -21.95 -14.78 4.71
N VAL A 151 -20.65 -14.86 4.98
CA VAL A 151 -20.02 -14.17 6.12
C VAL A 151 -20.21 -12.65 6.00
N LEU A 152 -19.98 -12.12 4.80
CA LEU A 152 -20.18 -10.72 4.47
C LEU A 152 -21.61 -10.37 4.04
N LYS A 153 -22.57 -11.30 4.18
CA LYS A 153 -24.02 -11.09 3.95
C LYS A 153 -24.40 -10.59 2.55
N ALA A 154 -23.67 -11.00 1.51
CA ALA A 154 -23.98 -10.66 0.12
C ALA A 154 -25.36 -11.17 -0.34
N ASP A 155 -25.86 -12.26 0.26
CA ASP A 155 -27.18 -12.84 0.00
C ASP A 155 -28.34 -11.87 0.28
N VAL A 156 -28.14 -10.91 1.19
CA VAL A 156 -29.12 -9.86 1.47
C VAL A 156 -29.27 -8.95 0.26
N LEU A 157 -28.16 -8.55 -0.37
CA LEU A 157 -28.18 -7.70 -1.57
C LEU A 157 -28.68 -8.46 -2.80
N TRP A 158 -28.32 -9.75 -2.95
CA TRP A 158 -28.85 -10.60 -4.03
C TRP A 158 -30.38 -10.70 -3.99
N ARG A 159 -30.98 -10.79 -2.79
CA ARG A 159 -32.44 -10.78 -2.63
C ARG A 159 -33.10 -9.47 -3.03
N LEU A 160 -32.34 -8.37 -3.09
CA LEU A 160 -32.78 -7.07 -3.61
C LEU A 160 -32.57 -6.95 -5.13
N GLY A 161 -32.12 -8.01 -5.80
CA GLY A 161 -31.82 -8.00 -7.24
C GLY A 161 -30.47 -7.36 -7.59
N ILE A 162 -29.63 -7.09 -6.60
CA ILE A 162 -28.30 -6.51 -6.78
C ILE A 162 -27.32 -7.67 -6.90
N THR A 163 -26.80 -7.94 -8.09
CA THR A 163 -25.98 -9.15 -8.38
C THR A 163 -24.69 -8.85 -9.17
N GLY A 164 -24.33 -7.59 -9.36
CA GLY A 164 -23.22 -7.19 -10.22
C GLY A 164 -23.62 -6.87 -11.67
N LYS A 165 -24.88 -7.11 -12.04
CA LYS A 165 -25.37 -6.91 -13.41
C LYS A 165 -25.10 -5.48 -13.91
N GLY A 166 -24.52 -5.38 -15.10
CA GLY A 166 -24.19 -4.10 -15.75
C GLY A 166 -22.86 -3.50 -15.34
N VAL A 167 -22.14 -4.10 -14.38
CA VAL A 167 -20.82 -3.67 -13.96
C VAL A 167 -19.75 -4.47 -14.70
N LYS A 168 -18.89 -3.75 -15.42
CA LYS A 168 -17.67 -4.27 -16.04
C LYS A 168 -16.54 -4.30 -15.02
N VAL A 169 -15.96 -5.48 -14.79
CA VAL A 169 -14.84 -5.70 -13.87
C VAL A 169 -13.63 -6.19 -14.63
N ALA A 170 -12.53 -5.46 -14.55
CA ALA A 170 -11.22 -5.89 -15.03
C ALA A 170 -10.45 -6.63 -13.95
N ILE A 171 -9.86 -7.77 -14.31
CA ILE A 171 -9.01 -8.57 -13.42
C ILE A 171 -7.64 -8.68 -14.08
N PHE A 172 -6.64 -8.03 -13.47
CA PHE A 172 -5.27 -8.04 -13.93
C PHE A 172 -4.53 -9.13 -13.15
N ASP A 173 -4.30 -10.27 -13.79
CA ASP A 173 -3.80 -11.46 -13.11
C ASP A 173 -3.12 -12.44 -14.10
N THR A 174 -3.04 -13.72 -13.75
CA THR A 174 -2.41 -14.80 -14.55
C THR A 174 -3.31 -15.36 -15.66
N GLY A 175 -4.58 -14.93 -15.71
CA GLY A 175 -5.57 -15.39 -16.69
C GLY A 175 -6.85 -15.92 -16.05
N LEU A 176 -7.68 -16.60 -16.83
CA LEU A 176 -8.85 -17.33 -16.34
C LEU A 176 -9.07 -18.58 -17.18
N SER A 177 -9.17 -19.73 -16.49
CA SER A 177 -9.47 -21.02 -17.11
C SER A 177 -10.63 -20.93 -18.12
N VAL A 178 -10.36 -21.28 -19.38
CA VAL A 178 -11.28 -21.04 -20.50
C VAL A 178 -12.61 -21.79 -20.34
N SER A 179 -12.55 -23.04 -19.87
CA SER A 179 -13.69 -23.96 -19.78
C SER A 179 -14.32 -24.04 -18.39
N HIS A 180 -13.98 -23.13 -17.49
CA HIS A 180 -14.36 -23.24 -16.08
C HIS A 180 -15.87 -23.01 -15.84
N PRO A 181 -16.61 -23.96 -15.24
CA PRO A 181 -18.08 -23.95 -15.20
C PRO A 181 -18.70 -22.92 -14.24
N HIS A 182 -17.89 -22.24 -13.43
CA HIS A 182 -18.39 -21.29 -12.44
C HIS A 182 -18.77 -19.93 -13.02
N PHE A 183 -18.29 -19.59 -14.21
CA PHE A 183 -18.42 -18.23 -14.76
C PHE A 183 -19.51 -18.16 -15.81
N LYS A 184 -20.49 -17.28 -15.59
CA LYS A 184 -21.58 -17.04 -16.55
C LYS A 184 -21.20 -16.06 -17.66
N ARG A 185 -20.47 -15.00 -17.33
CA ARG A 185 -20.28 -13.82 -18.19
C ARG A 185 -18.81 -13.41 -18.24
N VAL A 186 -18.05 -14.10 -19.10
CA VAL A 186 -16.71 -13.66 -19.48
C VAL A 186 -16.81 -12.92 -20.79
N THR A 187 -16.78 -11.59 -20.72
CA THR A 187 -16.92 -10.70 -21.89
C THR A 187 -15.68 -10.74 -22.76
N GLU A 188 -14.51 -10.80 -22.14
CA GLU A 188 -13.23 -10.71 -22.84
C GLU A 188 -12.11 -11.39 -22.07
N ARG A 189 -11.17 -12.00 -22.82
CA ARG A 189 -9.86 -12.46 -22.35
C ARG A 189 -8.80 -11.87 -23.26
N THR A 190 -7.78 -11.22 -22.70
CA THR A 190 -6.67 -10.62 -23.45
C THR A 190 -5.33 -10.96 -22.82
N ASP A 191 -4.34 -11.21 -23.67
CA ASP A 191 -2.93 -11.34 -23.29
C ASP A 191 -2.18 -10.02 -23.53
N TRP A 192 -1.42 -9.61 -22.51
CA TRP A 192 -0.55 -8.43 -22.54
C TRP A 192 0.93 -8.80 -22.48
N THR A 193 1.24 -10.07 -22.26
CA THR A 193 2.60 -10.59 -22.10
C THR A 193 3.26 -10.93 -23.44
N GLY A 194 2.45 -11.15 -24.49
CA GLY A 194 2.94 -11.48 -25.81
C GLY A 194 3.33 -12.95 -25.97
N ASP A 195 3.04 -13.80 -24.97
CA ASP A 195 3.24 -15.26 -25.06
C ASP A 195 2.12 -15.96 -25.84
N GLY A 196 1.00 -15.27 -26.09
CA GLY A 196 -0.11 -15.76 -26.89
C GLY A 196 -1.05 -16.71 -26.15
N ASP A 197 -0.88 -16.87 -24.83
CA ASP A 197 -1.73 -17.69 -23.99
C ASP A 197 -2.87 -16.87 -23.38
N LEU A 198 -4.09 -17.40 -23.41
CA LEU A 198 -5.27 -16.79 -22.79
C LEU A 198 -5.77 -17.61 -21.59
N ASP A 199 -5.20 -18.79 -21.38
CA ASP A 199 -5.57 -19.68 -20.30
C ASP A 199 -4.81 -19.32 -19.01
N ASP A 200 -5.28 -19.84 -17.89
CA ASP A 200 -4.63 -19.63 -16.60
C ASP A 200 -3.71 -20.79 -16.26
N GLY A 201 -2.44 -20.69 -16.66
CA GLY A 201 -1.42 -21.71 -16.38
C GLY A 201 -1.03 -21.82 -14.90
N LEU A 202 -1.37 -20.84 -14.05
CA LEU A 202 -0.98 -20.79 -12.64
C LEU A 202 -2.16 -21.03 -11.68
N GLY A 203 -3.38 -20.70 -12.09
CA GLY A 203 -4.60 -20.90 -11.31
C GLY A 203 -4.95 -19.74 -10.36
N HIS A 204 -4.05 -18.77 -10.16
CA HIS A 204 -4.28 -17.63 -9.29
C HIS A 204 -5.40 -16.73 -9.83
N GLY A 205 -5.36 -16.38 -11.11
CA GLY A 205 -6.37 -15.52 -11.74
C GLY A 205 -7.76 -16.14 -11.76
N THR A 206 -7.86 -17.45 -11.95
CA THR A 206 -9.13 -18.20 -11.86
C THR A 206 -9.72 -18.13 -10.47
N PHE A 207 -8.89 -18.23 -9.43
CA PHE A 207 -9.33 -18.11 -8.05
C PHE A 207 -9.81 -16.68 -7.73
N VAL A 208 -9.03 -15.68 -8.13
CA VAL A 208 -9.35 -14.24 -7.98
C VAL A 208 -10.67 -13.89 -8.67
N ALA A 209 -10.84 -14.31 -9.93
CA ALA A 209 -12.10 -14.14 -10.66
C ALA A 209 -13.26 -14.86 -9.97
N GLY A 210 -13.00 -16.03 -9.39
CA GLY A 210 -13.98 -16.81 -8.65
C GLY A 210 -14.59 -16.03 -7.48
N LEU A 211 -13.75 -15.39 -6.67
CA LEU A 211 -14.21 -14.57 -5.53
C LEU A 211 -15.05 -13.38 -5.98
N ILE A 212 -14.80 -12.84 -7.17
CA ILE A 212 -15.56 -11.71 -7.70
C ILE A 212 -16.91 -12.17 -8.26
N ALA A 213 -16.94 -13.15 -9.17
CA ALA A 213 -18.13 -13.41 -9.99
C ALA A 213 -18.45 -14.90 -10.26
N SER A 214 -17.92 -15.82 -9.46
CA SER A 214 -18.38 -17.22 -9.53
C SER A 214 -19.87 -17.32 -9.20
N ASN A 215 -20.59 -18.17 -9.95
CA ASN A 215 -22.01 -18.43 -9.79
C ASN A 215 -22.31 -19.88 -9.32
N ARG A 216 -21.29 -20.68 -9.04
CA ARG A 216 -21.49 -22.10 -8.72
C ARG A 216 -20.51 -22.54 -7.63
N GLU A 217 -20.99 -23.41 -6.75
CA GLU A 217 -20.24 -24.06 -5.65
C GLU A 217 -19.60 -23.06 -4.66
N CYS A 218 -18.54 -22.36 -5.06
CA CYS A 218 -17.93 -21.24 -4.37
C CYS A 218 -18.35 -19.94 -5.05
N PHE A 219 -19.55 -19.44 -4.73
CA PHE A 219 -20.04 -18.17 -5.30
C PHE A 219 -19.14 -17.00 -4.91
N GLY A 220 -18.90 -16.14 -5.89
CA GLY A 220 -18.36 -14.80 -5.70
C GLY A 220 -19.48 -13.80 -5.38
N PHE A 221 -19.08 -12.56 -5.10
CA PHE A 221 -20.00 -11.50 -4.65
C PHE A 221 -20.95 -11.01 -5.75
N ALA A 222 -20.48 -10.93 -6.99
CA ALA A 222 -21.14 -10.28 -8.12
C ALA A 222 -21.29 -11.26 -9.31
N PRO A 223 -22.11 -12.32 -9.19
CA PRO A 223 -22.17 -13.41 -10.18
C PRO A 223 -22.67 -13.03 -11.58
N ASP A 224 -23.31 -11.86 -11.74
CA ASP A 224 -23.83 -11.39 -13.03
C ASP A 224 -23.01 -10.21 -13.62
N ALA A 225 -21.83 -9.93 -13.06
CA ALA A 225 -20.89 -8.93 -13.57
C ALA A 225 -20.25 -9.35 -14.91
N ASP A 226 -19.85 -8.35 -15.70
CA ASP A 226 -19.15 -8.54 -16.98
C ASP A 226 -17.64 -8.62 -16.74
N LEU A 227 -17.09 -9.84 -16.81
CA LEU A 227 -15.66 -10.07 -16.57
C LEU A 227 -14.80 -9.74 -17.78
N HIS A 228 -13.79 -8.91 -17.54
CA HIS A 228 -12.70 -8.58 -18.45
C HIS A 228 -11.39 -9.13 -17.87
N ILE A 229 -10.89 -10.22 -18.43
CA ILE A 229 -9.72 -10.94 -17.90
C ILE A 229 -8.46 -10.51 -18.64
N PHE A 230 -7.55 -9.85 -17.94
CA PHE A 230 -6.35 -9.27 -18.49
C PHE A 230 -5.17 -10.04 -17.93
N ARG A 231 -4.60 -10.93 -18.76
CA ARG A 231 -3.38 -11.65 -18.41
C ARG A 231 -2.21 -10.71 -18.57
N VAL A 232 -1.64 -10.27 -17.44
CA VAL A 232 -0.52 -9.32 -17.40
C VAL A 232 0.75 -9.94 -16.84
N PHE A 233 0.70 -11.22 -16.45
CA PHE A 233 1.86 -12.02 -16.02
C PHE A 233 1.94 -13.29 -16.84
N THR A 234 3.17 -13.65 -17.24
CA THR A 234 3.46 -14.93 -17.88
C THR A 234 3.35 -16.09 -16.88
N ASN A 235 3.40 -17.33 -17.35
CA ASN A 235 3.49 -18.51 -16.48
C ASN A 235 4.80 -18.55 -15.67
N ASN A 236 5.84 -17.84 -16.14
CA ASN A 236 7.09 -17.61 -15.39
C ASN A 236 6.98 -16.40 -14.44
N GLN A 237 5.79 -15.82 -14.30
CA GLN A 237 5.48 -14.71 -13.38
C GLN A 237 6.31 -13.45 -13.61
N VAL A 238 6.63 -13.22 -14.88
CA VAL A 238 7.27 -12.00 -15.36
C VAL A 238 6.22 -11.07 -15.96
N SER A 239 6.34 -9.79 -15.65
CA SER A 239 5.62 -8.68 -16.29
C SER A 239 6.57 -7.51 -16.58
N TYR A 240 6.14 -6.59 -17.42
CA TYR A 240 6.89 -5.39 -17.78
C TYR A 240 6.03 -4.17 -17.53
N THR A 241 6.62 -3.04 -17.12
CA THR A 241 5.91 -1.78 -16.91
C THR A 241 5.03 -1.42 -18.11
N SER A 242 5.61 -1.46 -19.32
CA SER A 242 4.89 -1.21 -20.58
C SER A 242 3.65 -2.09 -20.81
N TRP A 243 3.64 -3.33 -20.32
CA TRP A 243 2.48 -4.22 -20.43
C TRP A 243 1.33 -3.73 -19.54
N PHE A 244 1.65 -3.28 -18.33
CA PHE A 244 0.67 -2.62 -17.47
C PHE A 244 0.12 -1.34 -18.10
N LEU A 245 0.98 -0.50 -18.69
CA LEU A 245 0.55 0.74 -19.33
C LEU A 245 -0.46 0.47 -20.45
N ASP A 246 -0.18 -0.52 -21.30
CA ASP A 246 -1.09 -0.91 -22.38
C ASP A 246 -2.40 -1.50 -21.87
N ALA A 247 -2.32 -2.38 -20.87
CA ALA A 247 -3.48 -2.96 -20.24
C ALA A 247 -4.38 -1.88 -19.60
N PHE A 248 -3.79 -0.90 -18.91
CA PHE A 248 -4.53 0.23 -18.32
C PHE A 248 -5.16 1.12 -19.39
N ASN A 249 -4.42 1.49 -20.44
CA ASN A 249 -4.96 2.25 -21.56
C ASN A 249 -6.19 1.54 -22.16
N TYR A 250 -6.10 0.22 -22.34
CA TYR A 250 -7.22 -0.55 -22.86
C TYR A 250 -8.41 -0.64 -21.87
N ALA A 251 -8.14 -0.76 -20.57
CA ALA A 251 -9.17 -0.75 -19.53
C ALA A 251 -9.95 0.58 -19.51
N ILE A 252 -9.25 1.71 -19.63
CA ILE A 252 -9.84 3.05 -19.77
C ILE A 252 -10.75 3.09 -21.01
N MET A 253 -10.24 2.65 -22.16
CA MET A 253 -11.01 2.63 -23.42
C MET A 253 -12.26 1.74 -23.35
N LYS A 254 -12.18 0.62 -22.64
CA LYS A 254 -13.32 -0.28 -22.40
C LYS A 254 -14.33 0.26 -21.40
N LYS A 255 -13.99 1.35 -20.70
CA LYS A 255 -14.79 1.98 -19.63
C LYS A 255 -15.16 0.93 -18.58
N VAL A 256 -14.16 0.20 -18.09
CA VAL A 256 -14.37 -0.71 -16.96
C VAL A 256 -14.70 0.11 -15.72
N HIS A 257 -15.54 -0.40 -14.84
CA HIS A 257 -15.96 0.34 -13.65
C HIS A 257 -15.05 0.04 -12.46
N VAL A 258 -14.61 -1.22 -12.37
CA VAL A 258 -13.81 -1.74 -11.27
C VAL A 258 -12.62 -2.47 -11.85
N LEU A 259 -11.43 -2.24 -11.31
CA LEU A 259 -10.22 -2.97 -11.65
C LEU A 259 -9.61 -3.56 -10.38
N ASN A 260 -9.34 -4.85 -10.42
CA ASN A 260 -8.66 -5.57 -9.35
C ASN A 260 -7.25 -5.97 -9.80
N LEU A 261 -6.24 -5.52 -9.06
CA LEU A 261 -4.83 -5.92 -9.21
C LEU A 261 -4.37 -6.60 -7.93
N SER A 262 -4.60 -7.91 -7.84
CA SER A 262 -4.22 -8.70 -6.64
C SER A 262 -2.75 -9.09 -6.63
N ILE A 263 -2.02 -8.80 -7.72
CA ILE A 263 -0.63 -9.23 -7.90
C ILE A 263 0.40 -8.13 -7.52
N GLY A 264 -0.05 -6.90 -7.32
CA GLY A 264 0.87 -5.75 -7.21
C GLY A 264 1.49 -5.40 -8.57
N GLY A 265 2.18 -4.26 -8.62
CA GLY A 265 2.85 -3.73 -9.81
C GLY A 265 4.32 -3.40 -9.53
N PRO A 266 4.98 -2.70 -10.49
CA PRO A 266 6.23 -2.02 -10.22
C PRO A 266 6.13 -1.10 -8.99
N ASP A 267 7.26 -0.79 -8.36
CA ASP A 267 7.30 0.09 -7.18
C ASP A 267 6.89 1.55 -7.52
N PHE A 268 6.73 2.37 -6.48
CA PHE A 268 6.29 3.75 -6.62
C PHE A 268 7.30 4.70 -7.30
N MET A 269 8.56 4.28 -7.46
CA MET A 269 9.56 5.03 -8.23
C MET A 269 9.44 4.74 -9.72
N ASP A 270 8.67 3.72 -10.13
CA ASP A 270 8.28 3.54 -11.52
C ASP A 270 7.18 4.53 -11.91
N GLN A 271 7.59 5.79 -12.06
CA GLN A 271 6.74 6.93 -12.36
C GLN A 271 5.76 6.72 -13.52
N PRO A 272 6.12 6.10 -14.67
CA PRO A 272 5.12 5.84 -15.72
C PRO A 272 3.98 4.92 -15.24
N PHE A 273 4.26 3.94 -14.36
CA PHE A 273 3.21 3.10 -13.77
C PHE A 273 2.31 3.90 -12.82
N VAL A 274 2.91 4.70 -11.93
CA VAL A 274 2.18 5.57 -10.98
C VAL A 274 1.28 6.55 -11.72
N ASP A 275 1.82 7.28 -12.69
CA ASP A 275 1.08 8.23 -13.53
C ASP A 275 -0.09 7.56 -14.26
N LYS A 276 0.08 6.31 -14.69
CA LYS A 276 -0.97 5.57 -15.38
C LYS A 276 -2.08 5.09 -14.45
N VAL A 277 -1.75 4.71 -13.21
CA VAL A 277 -2.76 4.42 -12.17
C VAL A 277 -3.58 5.67 -11.84
N TRP A 278 -2.92 6.81 -11.75
CA TRP A 278 -3.54 8.13 -11.62
C TRP A 278 -4.52 8.38 -12.77
N GLU A 279 -4.08 8.26 -14.02
CA GLU A 279 -4.95 8.44 -15.18
C GLU A 279 -6.13 7.45 -15.22
N LEU A 280 -5.89 6.18 -14.88
CA LEU A 280 -6.90 5.15 -14.79
C LEU A 280 -8.03 5.56 -13.83
N THR A 281 -7.66 6.00 -12.63
CA THR A 281 -8.64 6.44 -11.64
C THR A 281 -9.33 7.76 -12.04
N ALA A 282 -8.63 8.71 -12.68
CA ALA A 282 -9.27 9.91 -13.26
C ALA A 282 -10.38 9.57 -14.26
N ASN A 283 -10.24 8.48 -14.99
CA ASN A 283 -11.25 7.99 -15.93
C ASN A 283 -12.41 7.23 -15.23
N GLY A 284 -12.54 7.36 -13.92
CA GLY A 284 -13.66 6.83 -13.13
C GLY A 284 -13.51 5.36 -12.74
N VAL A 285 -12.37 4.72 -13.02
CA VAL A 285 -12.15 3.32 -12.67
C VAL A 285 -11.81 3.20 -11.19
N ILE A 286 -12.61 2.42 -10.45
CA ILE A 286 -12.35 2.12 -9.04
C ILE A 286 -11.28 1.03 -8.98
N MET A 287 -10.07 1.38 -8.52
CA MET A 287 -8.96 0.44 -8.42
C MET A 287 -8.84 -0.15 -7.01
N ILE A 288 -8.79 -1.48 -6.93
CA ILE A 288 -8.58 -2.25 -5.71
C ILE A 288 -7.28 -3.05 -5.88
N SER A 289 -6.40 -2.96 -4.89
CA SER A 289 -5.12 -3.66 -4.92
C SER A 289 -4.79 -4.29 -3.57
N ALA A 290 -4.11 -5.43 -3.62
CA ALA A 290 -3.62 -6.12 -2.43
C ALA A 290 -2.45 -5.34 -1.80
N ILE A 291 -2.45 -5.18 -0.47
CA ILE A 291 -1.43 -4.37 0.22
C ILE A 291 -0.03 -5.01 0.25
N GLY A 292 0.08 -6.32 0.02
CA GLY A 292 1.34 -7.07 0.07
C GLY A 292 1.32 -8.23 1.07
N ASN A 293 2.24 -9.17 0.93
CA ASN A 293 2.32 -10.39 1.75
C ASN A 293 3.62 -10.50 2.57
N ASP A 294 4.30 -9.37 2.78
CA ASP A 294 5.63 -9.27 3.40
C ASP A 294 5.54 -8.92 4.90
N GLY A 295 4.34 -9.04 5.48
CA GLY A 295 4.13 -8.96 6.92
C GLY A 295 4.81 -10.12 7.69
N PRO A 296 4.97 -9.99 9.02
CA PRO A 296 4.40 -8.95 9.89
C PRO A 296 5.29 -7.71 10.04
N LEU A 297 6.40 -7.62 9.29
CA LEU A 297 7.30 -6.47 9.32
C LEU A 297 6.56 -5.20 8.84
N TYR A 298 6.87 -4.06 9.45
CA TYR A 298 6.26 -2.77 9.11
C TYR A 298 7.06 -2.09 8.00
N GLY A 299 6.37 -1.27 7.19
CA GLY A 299 6.98 -0.59 6.04
C GLY A 299 7.01 -1.47 4.78
N THR A 300 6.15 -2.47 4.70
CA THR A 300 6.19 -3.53 3.68
C THR A 300 5.08 -3.43 2.63
N LEU A 301 4.54 -2.22 2.44
CA LEU A 301 3.40 -1.99 1.56
C LEU A 301 3.82 -2.05 0.08
N ASN A 302 2.99 -2.68 -0.76
CA ASN A 302 3.27 -2.82 -2.18
C ASN A 302 2.48 -1.81 -3.03
N ASN A 303 3.11 -1.34 -4.11
CA ASN A 303 2.47 -0.51 -5.12
C ASN A 303 1.60 -1.39 -6.05
N PRO A 304 0.41 -0.91 -6.49
CA PRO A 304 -0.18 0.41 -6.29
C PRO A 304 -1.11 0.54 -5.08
N ALA A 305 -1.17 -0.46 -4.19
CA ALA A 305 -2.08 -0.41 -3.03
C ALA A 305 -1.73 0.69 -2.02
N ASP A 306 -0.49 1.17 -2.03
CA ASP A 306 0.02 2.29 -1.24
C ASP A 306 -0.36 3.69 -1.79
N GLN A 307 -0.89 3.79 -3.01
CA GLN A 307 -1.29 5.06 -3.63
C GLN A 307 -2.60 5.62 -3.03
N MET A 308 -2.74 6.96 -3.01
CA MET A 308 -3.89 7.63 -2.37
C MET A 308 -5.23 7.30 -3.02
N ASP A 309 -5.30 7.17 -4.34
CA ASP A 309 -6.56 6.94 -5.07
C ASP A 309 -6.91 5.45 -5.23
N VAL A 310 -6.03 4.56 -4.80
CA VAL A 310 -6.24 3.11 -4.81
C VAL A 310 -6.79 2.67 -3.47
N ILE A 311 -7.74 1.73 -3.50
CA ILE A 311 -8.23 1.05 -2.30
C ILE A 311 -7.26 -0.10 -2.00
N GLY A 312 -6.35 0.13 -1.04
CA GLY A 312 -5.38 -0.84 -0.57
C GLY A 312 -5.97 -1.76 0.49
N VAL A 313 -5.95 -3.07 0.25
CA VAL A 313 -6.65 -4.05 1.08
C VAL A 313 -5.68 -4.98 1.81
N GLY A 314 -5.74 -4.96 3.15
CA GLY A 314 -5.05 -5.91 4.02
C GLY A 314 -5.87 -7.18 4.29
N GLY A 315 -5.18 -8.21 4.80
CA GLY A 315 -5.74 -9.54 5.03
C GLY A 315 -5.97 -9.83 6.51
N ILE A 316 -7.14 -10.37 6.84
CA ILE A 316 -7.48 -10.92 8.17
C ILE A 316 -7.92 -12.38 8.08
N SER A 317 -7.88 -13.08 9.22
CA SER A 317 -8.49 -14.40 9.39
C SER A 317 -9.96 -14.31 9.82
N PHE A 318 -10.67 -15.45 9.77
CA PHE A 318 -12.09 -15.54 10.14
C PHE A 318 -12.41 -15.24 11.60
N ASP A 319 -11.40 -15.19 12.46
CA ASP A 319 -11.46 -14.79 13.88
C ASP A 319 -11.08 -13.31 14.09
N ASP A 320 -11.04 -12.52 13.01
CA ASP A 320 -10.81 -11.07 13.01
C ASP A 320 -9.41 -10.64 13.50
N HIS A 321 -8.40 -11.52 13.39
CA HIS A 321 -6.99 -11.15 13.58
C HIS A 321 -6.33 -10.74 12.25
N ILE A 322 -5.41 -9.77 12.32
CA ILE A 322 -4.54 -9.42 11.17
C ILE A 322 -3.73 -10.65 10.78
N ALA A 323 -3.83 -11.06 9.51
CA ALA A 323 -3.08 -12.21 9.01
C ALA A 323 -1.58 -11.93 9.09
N LYS A 324 -0.78 -12.91 9.52
CA LYS A 324 0.67 -12.72 9.72
C LYS A 324 1.36 -12.20 8.46
N PHE A 325 1.00 -12.72 7.29
CA PHE A 325 1.55 -12.30 6.00
C PHE A 325 1.11 -10.89 5.59
N SER A 326 -0.01 -10.34 6.11
CA SER A 326 -0.52 -9.07 5.59
C SER A 326 0.51 -7.95 5.82
N SER A 327 0.98 -7.35 4.74
CA SER A 327 1.80 -6.14 4.80
C SER A 327 1.08 -5.03 5.56
N ARG A 328 1.87 -4.18 6.23
CA ARG A 328 1.39 -3.16 7.18
C ARG A 328 2.44 -2.09 7.41
N GLY A 329 2.05 -1.04 8.12
CA GLY A 329 2.89 0.12 8.39
C GLY A 329 2.50 1.32 7.53
N MET A 330 3.18 2.43 7.75
CA MET A 330 3.00 3.65 6.98
C MET A 330 3.63 3.53 5.58
N THR A 331 3.19 4.37 4.63
CA THR A 331 3.85 4.43 3.31
C THR A 331 5.29 4.92 3.42
N THR A 332 6.17 4.48 2.51
CA THR A 332 7.58 4.90 2.49
C THR A 332 7.85 6.05 1.51
N TRP A 333 6.81 6.61 0.91
CA TRP A 333 6.91 7.66 -0.12
C TRP A 333 7.46 8.98 0.42
N GLU A 334 7.22 9.24 1.70
CA GLU A 334 7.55 10.50 2.37
C GLU A 334 8.89 10.44 3.12
N LEU A 335 9.51 9.27 3.20
CA LEU A 335 10.80 9.09 3.86
C LEU A 335 11.95 9.56 2.95
N PRO A 336 13.06 10.04 3.53
CA PRO A 336 13.34 10.21 4.97
C PRO A 336 12.80 11.52 5.57
N GLN A 337 12.14 12.36 4.77
CA GLN A 337 11.81 13.74 5.14
C GLN A 337 10.52 13.89 5.97
N GLY A 338 9.75 12.83 6.13
CA GLY A 338 8.50 12.84 6.87
C GLY A 338 7.99 11.45 7.23
N TYR A 339 6.86 11.40 7.92
CA TYR A 339 6.19 10.16 8.29
C TYR A 339 5.35 9.65 7.12
N GLY A 340 5.16 8.35 6.98
CA GLY A 340 4.29 7.81 5.94
C GLY A 340 2.80 8.12 6.14
N ARG A 341 2.01 7.89 5.08
CA ARG A 341 0.54 7.96 5.08
C ARG A 341 -0.09 6.69 5.64
N LEU A 342 -1.34 6.82 6.09
CA LEU A 342 -2.17 5.72 6.57
C LEU A 342 -2.51 4.72 5.45
N LYS A 343 -1.99 3.49 5.59
CA LYS A 343 -2.34 2.30 4.81
C LYS A 343 -2.23 1.04 5.70
N PRO A 344 -2.89 -0.09 5.37
CA PRO A 344 -3.92 -0.25 4.32
C PRO A 344 -5.12 0.67 4.53
N ASP A 345 -6.01 0.81 3.53
CA ASP A 345 -7.23 1.60 3.69
C ASP A 345 -8.27 0.87 4.55
N ILE A 346 -8.44 -0.44 4.28
CA ILE A 346 -9.34 -1.35 4.98
C ILE A 346 -8.75 -2.76 4.99
N VAL A 347 -9.33 -3.64 5.80
CA VAL A 347 -9.00 -5.08 5.80
C VAL A 347 -10.20 -5.95 5.44
N SER A 348 -9.93 -7.12 4.87
CA SER A 348 -10.95 -8.14 4.58
C SER A 348 -10.37 -9.54 4.73
N TYR A 349 -11.23 -10.55 4.70
CA TYR A 349 -10.84 -11.94 4.88
C TYR A 349 -9.87 -12.38 3.78
N GLY A 350 -8.67 -12.77 4.20
CA GLY A 350 -7.59 -13.21 3.33
C GLY A 350 -6.97 -14.53 3.74
N THR A 351 -7.41 -15.16 4.84
CA THR A 351 -6.91 -16.47 5.30
C THR A 351 -7.96 -17.56 5.05
N ASP A 352 -7.54 -18.65 4.43
CA ASP A 352 -8.33 -19.86 4.16
C ASP A 352 -9.67 -19.61 3.46
N VAL A 353 -9.68 -18.67 2.52
CA VAL A 353 -10.89 -18.33 1.76
C VAL A 353 -11.09 -19.34 0.64
N HIS A 354 -12.32 -19.82 0.47
CA HIS A 354 -12.69 -20.74 -0.60
C HIS A 354 -13.04 -19.99 -1.89
N GLY A 355 -12.45 -20.41 -3.01
CA GLY A 355 -12.65 -19.83 -4.34
C GLY A 355 -12.47 -20.87 -5.45
N SER A 356 -12.67 -20.47 -6.71
CA SER A 356 -12.62 -21.37 -7.87
C SER A 356 -11.22 -21.97 -8.08
N SER A 357 -11.13 -23.25 -8.42
CA SER A 357 -9.88 -23.93 -8.78
C SER A 357 -9.72 -24.02 -10.30
N VAL A 358 -8.49 -23.90 -10.82
CA VAL A 358 -8.24 -24.05 -12.28
C VAL A 358 -8.75 -25.38 -12.85
N SER A 359 -8.69 -26.46 -12.07
CA SER A 359 -9.14 -27.81 -12.45
C SER A 359 -10.65 -28.04 -12.29
N GLY A 360 -11.42 -27.01 -11.92
CA GLY A 360 -12.83 -27.10 -11.55
C GLY A 360 -13.06 -27.30 -10.05
N GLY A 361 -14.28 -26.99 -9.60
CA GLY A 361 -14.63 -27.01 -8.18
C GLY A 361 -13.98 -25.86 -7.41
N CYS A 362 -13.76 -26.06 -6.11
CA CYS A 362 -13.26 -25.03 -5.20
C CYS A 362 -11.97 -25.44 -4.50
N ARG A 363 -11.08 -24.48 -4.31
CA ARG A 363 -9.85 -24.59 -3.52
C ARG A 363 -9.82 -23.51 -2.44
N SER A 364 -8.95 -23.65 -1.45
CA SER A 364 -8.72 -22.61 -0.44
C SER A 364 -7.33 -22.00 -0.62
N LEU A 365 -7.24 -20.68 -0.46
CA LEU A 365 -5.98 -19.94 -0.52
C LEU A 365 -5.93 -18.88 0.58
N SER A 366 -4.70 -18.51 0.95
CA SER A 366 -4.41 -17.41 1.87
C SER A 366 -3.48 -16.39 1.25
N GLY A 367 -3.79 -15.09 1.39
CA GLY A 367 -2.99 -13.96 0.91
C GLY A 367 -3.79 -12.65 0.90
N THR A 368 -3.11 -11.51 0.85
CA THR A 368 -3.80 -10.22 0.54
C THR A 368 -4.31 -10.18 -0.89
N SER A 369 -3.72 -11.00 -1.78
CA SER A 369 -4.25 -11.31 -3.10
C SER A 369 -5.59 -12.05 -3.08
N VAL A 370 -6.01 -12.56 -1.91
CA VAL A 370 -7.33 -13.15 -1.65
C VAL A 370 -8.28 -12.12 -1.03
N ALA A 371 -7.79 -11.28 -0.13
CA ALA A 371 -8.59 -10.21 0.49
C ALA A 371 -9.00 -9.11 -0.51
N SER A 372 -8.09 -8.74 -1.41
CA SER A 372 -8.32 -7.74 -2.46
C SER A 372 -9.53 -8.08 -3.36
N PRO A 373 -9.67 -9.28 -3.95
CA PRO A 373 -10.82 -9.64 -4.78
C PRO A 373 -12.11 -9.86 -3.98
N VAL A 374 -12.04 -10.14 -2.67
CA VAL A 374 -13.24 -10.08 -1.79
C VAL A 374 -13.79 -8.65 -1.78
N VAL A 375 -12.92 -7.65 -1.60
CA VAL A 375 -13.33 -6.23 -1.67
C VAL A 375 -13.73 -5.83 -3.09
N ALA A 376 -13.02 -6.26 -4.13
CA ALA A 376 -13.39 -5.95 -5.51
C ALA A 376 -14.76 -6.53 -5.89
N GLY A 377 -15.07 -7.76 -5.45
CA GLY A 377 -16.39 -8.37 -5.60
C GLY A 377 -17.48 -7.60 -4.85
N ALA A 378 -17.22 -7.21 -3.60
CA ALA A 378 -18.11 -6.35 -2.82
C ALA A 378 -18.36 -5.00 -3.51
N VAL A 379 -17.31 -4.31 -3.94
CA VAL A 379 -17.40 -3.03 -4.68
C VAL A 379 -18.21 -3.21 -5.97
N THR A 380 -17.99 -4.29 -6.73
CA THR A 380 -18.75 -4.60 -7.94
C THR A 380 -20.24 -4.76 -7.63
N LEU A 381 -20.56 -5.47 -6.55
CA LEU A 381 -21.92 -5.67 -6.08
C LEU A 381 -22.58 -4.34 -5.69
N LEU A 382 -21.88 -3.52 -4.89
CA LEU A 382 -22.32 -2.19 -4.46
C LEU A 382 -22.57 -1.27 -5.66
N THR A 383 -21.61 -1.18 -6.58
CA THR A 383 -21.71 -0.38 -7.82
C THR A 383 -22.94 -0.77 -8.62
N SER A 384 -23.25 -2.07 -8.76
CA SER A 384 -24.45 -2.50 -9.50
C SER A 384 -25.75 -2.01 -8.87
N GLY A 385 -25.81 -1.97 -7.53
CA GLY A 385 -26.98 -1.49 -6.80
C GLY A 385 -27.20 0.01 -6.94
N ILE A 386 -26.13 0.79 -7.06
CA ILE A 386 -26.18 2.25 -7.26
C ILE A 386 -26.49 2.61 -8.71
N LEU A 387 -25.87 1.94 -9.68
CA LEU A 387 -26.16 2.13 -11.09
C LEU A 387 -27.63 1.79 -11.42
N ALA A 388 -28.20 0.78 -10.78
CA ALA A 388 -29.62 0.44 -10.93
C ALA A 388 -30.57 1.55 -10.42
N GLN A 389 -30.09 2.44 -9.55
CA GLN A 389 -30.84 3.63 -9.10
C GLN A 389 -30.63 4.85 -10.01
N GLY A 390 -29.84 4.73 -11.08
CA GLY A 390 -29.48 5.84 -11.97
C GLY A 390 -28.49 6.84 -11.37
N LYS A 391 -27.78 6.45 -10.30
CA LYS A 391 -26.75 7.27 -9.66
C LYS A 391 -25.36 6.93 -10.21
N VAL A 392 -24.47 7.92 -10.20
CA VAL A 392 -23.05 7.73 -10.59
C VAL A 392 -22.22 7.45 -9.34
N VAL A 393 -21.25 6.56 -9.46
CA VAL A 393 -20.23 6.30 -8.43
C VAL A 393 -18.85 6.56 -9.03
N ASN A 394 -17.99 7.22 -8.27
CA ASN A 394 -16.60 7.54 -8.65
C ASN A 394 -15.62 6.92 -7.64
N PRO A 395 -14.30 6.87 -7.96
CA PRO A 395 -13.29 6.30 -7.08
C PRO A 395 -13.27 6.85 -5.65
N ALA A 396 -13.30 8.18 -5.47
CA ALA A 396 -13.31 8.77 -4.13
C ALA A 396 -14.60 8.45 -3.36
N SER A 397 -15.78 8.55 -3.97
CA SER A 397 -17.06 8.26 -3.30
C SER A 397 -17.13 6.81 -2.81
N MET A 398 -16.66 5.85 -3.61
CA MET A 398 -16.56 4.46 -3.19
C MET A 398 -15.55 4.30 -2.06
N LYS A 399 -14.35 4.89 -2.19
CA LYS A 399 -13.32 4.83 -1.15
C LYS A 399 -13.83 5.42 0.17
N GLN A 400 -14.34 6.64 0.16
CA GLN A 400 -14.94 7.31 1.33
C GLN A 400 -16.07 6.47 1.97
N THR A 401 -16.92 5.84 1.15
CA THR A 401 -17.97 4.94 1.64
C THR A 401 -17.36 3.77 2.41
N LEU A 402 -16.36 3.10 1.83
CA LEU A 402 -15.70 1.96 2.50
C LEU A 402 -15.01 2.40 3.79
N LEU A 403 -14.28 3.52 3.77
CA LEU A 403 -13.63 4.05 4.97
C LEU A 403 -14.65 4.37 6.08
N ALA A 404 -15.75 5.04 5.74
CA ALA A 404 -16.77 5.46 6.71
C ALA A 404 -17.66 4.32 7.22
N SER A 405 -17.69 3.18 6.53
CA SER A 405 -18.55 2.04 6.88
C SER A 405 -17.79 0.87 7.53
N SER A 406 -16.46 0.88 7.47
CA SER A 406 -15.63 -0.18 8.04
C SER A 406 -15.78 -0.32 9.55
N GLN A 407 -15.71 -1.56 10.02
CA GLN A 407 -15.76 -1.93 11.43
C GLN A 407 -14.34 -2.05 11.98
N ARG A 408 -13.97 -1.16 12.90
CA ARG A 408 -12.68 -1.25 13.60
C ARG A 408 -12.56 -2.54 14.40
N LEU A 409 -11.39 -3.14 14.31
CA LEU A 409 -10.93 -4.28 15.08
C LEU A 409 -10.33 -3.78 16.41
N PRO A 410 -10.73 -4.32 17.56
CA PRO A 410 -10.25 -3.88 18.85
C PRO A 410 -8.77 -4.25 19.05
N GLY A 411 -7.99 -3.33 19.63
CA GLY A 411 -6.58 -3.58 19.97
C GLY A 411 -5.61 -3.63 18.79
N ILE A 412 -6.07 -3.28 17.59
CA ILE A 412 -5.26 -3.20 16.37
C ILE A 412 -5.08 -1.73 15.99
N ASN A 413 -3.88 -1.33 15.56
CA ASN A 413 -3.63 0.08 15.22
C ASN A 413 -3.97 0.39 13.76
N MET A 414 -4.12 1.68 13.43
CA MET A 414 -4.55 2.13 12.11
C MET A 414 -3.61 1.69 10.97
N PHE A 415 -2.31 1.55 11.21
CA PHE A 415 -1.36 1.09 10.19
C PHE A 415 -1.37 -0.43 9.96
N GLU A 416 -2.21 -1.18 10.69
CA GLU A 416 -2.45 -2.61 10.44
C GLU A 416 -3.83 -2.87 9.86
N GLN A 417 -4.85 -2.15 10.35
CA GLN A 417 -6.25 -2.38 9.95
C GLN A 417 -6.83 -1.30 9.01
N GLY A 418 -6.13 -0.19 8.80
CA GLY A 418 -6.72 0.98 8.17
C GLY A 418 -7.92 1.49 8.97
N HIS A 419 -9.03 1.74 8.29
CA HIS A 419 -10.31 2.10 8.91
C HIS A 419 -11.08 0.90 9.47
N GLY A 420 -10.58 -0.32 9.27
CA GLY A 420 -11.13 -1.55 9.83
C GLY A 420 -11.61 -2.54 8.77
N LYS A 421 -12.36 -3.53 9.23
CA LYS A 421 -12.90 -4.64 8.43
C LYS A 421 -14.08 -4.17 7.57
N LEU A 422 -14.12 -4.62 6.31
CA LEU A 422 -15.25 -4.42 5.40
C LEU A 422 -16.60 -4.83 6.06
N ASP A 423 -17.55 -3.90 6.11
CA ASP A 423 -18.97 -4.17 6.37
C ASP A 423 -19.79 -3.86 5.11
N LEU A 424 -20.14 -4.92 4.37
CA LEU A 424 -20.84 -4.80 3.08
C LEU A 424 -22.21 -4.11 3.19
N LEU A 425 -22.98 -4.39 4.25
CA LEU A 425 -24.33 -3.85 4.39
C LEU A 425 -24.30 -2.39 4.83
N GLN A 426 -23.40 -2.06 5.76
CA GLN A 426 -23.19 -0.68 6.15
C GLN A 426 -22.63 0.14 4.97
N ALA A 427 -21.72 -0.43 4.18
CA ALA A 427 -21.23 0.21 2.96
C ALA A 427 -22.36 0.49 1.96
N TYR A 428 -23.26 -0.48 1.71
CA TYR A 428 -24.42 -0.25 0.84
C TYR A 428 -25.35 0.85 1.35
N LYS A 429 -25.59 0.88 2.67
CA LYS A 429 -26.43 1.90 3.30
C LYS A 429 -25.81 3.30 3.13
N VAL A 430 -24.52 3.45 3.46
CA VAL A 430 -23.79 4.72 3.32
C VAL A 430 -23.78 5.16 1.86
N LEU A 431 -23.46 4.25 0.93
CA LEU A 431 -23.37 4.56 -0.50
C LEU A 431 -24.71 4.97 -1.10
N SER A 432 -25.80 4.32 -0.68
CA SER A 432 -27.15 4.61 -1.18
C SER A 432 -27.63 6.01 -0.79
N SER A 433 -27.20 6.52 0.36
CA SER A 433 -27.48 7.89 0.84
C SER A 433 -26.30 8.84 0.70
N TYR A 434 -25.26 8.46 -0.05
CA TYR A 434 -24.03 9.22 -0.14
C TYR A 434 -24.27 10.56 -0.82
N VAL A 435 -23.72 11.62 -0.22
CA VAL A 435 -23.66 12.95 -0.79
C VAL A 435 -22.18 13.25 -1.08
N PRO A 436 -21.82 13.64 -2.32
CA PRO A 436 -20.46 14.04 -2.66
C PRO A 436 -19.88 15.03 -1.66
N GLN A 437 -18.72 14.69 -1.12
CA GLN A 437 -18.11 15.46 -0.05
C GLN A 437 -16.58 15.34 -0.06
N VAL A 438 -15.93 16.30 0.60
CA VAL A 438 -14.53 16.19 0.99
C VAL A 438 -14.44 15.48 2.33
N SER A 439 -13.46 14.60 2.50
CA SER A 439 -13.20 13.93 3.79
C SER A 439 -11.71 13.68 4.00
N PHE A 440 -11.35 13.25 5.21
CA PHE A 440 -9.97 12.95 5.58
C PHE A 440 -9.75 11.47 5.89
N SER A 441 -8.54 10.99 5.64
CA SER A 441 -8.04 9.70 6.10
C SER A 441 -6.66 9.88 6.76
N PRO A 442 -6.54 9.72 8.09
CA PRO A 442 -7.63 9.45 9.06
C PRO A 442 -8.63 10.63 9.18
N SER A 443 -9.82 10.37 9.71
CA SER A 443 -10.89 11.37 9.85
C SER A 443 -10.73 12.34 11.03
N TYR A 444 -9.77 12.07 11.90
CA TYR A 444 -9.36 12.89 13.05
C TYR A 444 -7.93 12.52 13.45
N ILE A 445 -7.31 13.33 14.29
CA ILE A 445 -6.00 13.05 14.91
C ILE A 445 -6.18 13.11 16.42
N ASP A 446 -6.04 11.98 17.11
CA ASP A 446 -6.10 11.93 18.58
C ASP A 446 -4.89 11.17 19.13
N LEU A 447 -3.86 11.92 19.52
CA LEU A 447 -2.63 11.33 20.07
C LEU A 447 -2.84 10.74 21.47
N THR A 448 -4.04 10.84 22.05
CA THR A 448 -4.38 10.16 23.31
C THR A 448 -4.99 8.78 23.10
N GLU A 449 -5.37 8.43 21.86
CA GLU A 449 -5.98 7.13 21.51
C GLU A 449 -4.93 6.06 21.19
N CYS A 450 -4.32 5.48 22.23
CA CYS A 450 -3.17 4.59 22.02
C CYS A 450 -3.44 3.30 21.25
N GLN A 451 -4.68 2.80 21.27
CA GLN A 451 -5.01 1.56 20.57
C GLN A 451 -5.00 1.72 19.04
N TYR A 452 -5.32 2.92 18.55
CA TYR A 452 -5.53 3.16 17.12
C TYR A 452 -4.45 4.06 16.51
N MET A 453 -4.04 5.14 17.19
CA MET A 453 -3.15 6.19 16.68
C MET A 453 -1.65 5.91 16.88
N TRP A 454 -1.25 4.65 17.00
CA TRP A 454 0.17 4.29 16.99
C TRP A 454 0.82 4.75 15.67
N PRO A 455 2.05 5.29 15.67
CA PRO A 455 2.96 5.49 16.80
C PRO A 455 2.77 6.82 17.53
N TYR A 456 1.94 7.73 17.00
CA TYR A 456 1.85 9.10 17.49
C TYR A 456 1.39 9.21 18.95
N CYS A 457 0.67 8.20 19.42
CA CYS A 457 0.16 8.12 20.78
C CYS A 457 1.15 7.61 21.83
N THR A 458 2.26 6.97 21.44
CA THR A 458 3.14 6.29 22.41
C THR A 458 4.04 7.23 23.19
N GLN A 459 4.07 8.51 22.81
CA GLN A 459 4.68 9.57 23.60
C GLN A 459 3.89 10.88 23.46
N PRO A 460 3.70 11.63 24.56
CA PRO A 460 3.12 12.98 24.52
C PRO A 460 4.11 13.98 23.91
N LEU A 461 3.58 15.12 23.49
CA LEU A 461 4.37 16.28 23.07
C LEU A 461 5.01 16.95 24.30
N TYR A 462 6.10 17.67 24.11
CA TYR A 462 6.73 18.47 25.17
C TYR A 462 7.52 19.64 24.60
N TYR A 463 7.75 20.63 25.44
CA TYR A 463 8.53 21.81 25.09
C TYR A 463 9.96 21.41 24.68
N THR A 464 10.52 22.05 23.65
CA THR A 464 11.78 21.69 22.95
C THR A 464 11.81 20.36 22.18
N GLY A 465 10.70 19.64 22.06
CA GLY A 465 10.60 18.46 21.21
C GLY A 465 10.58 18.83 19.72
N ILE A 466 11.14 17.96 18.88
CA ILE A 466 11.04 18.00 17.42
C ILE A 466 9.58 17.78 17.02
N PRO A 467 9.10 18.47 15.95
CA PRO A 467 7.74 18.32 15.49
C PRO A 467 7.37 16.86 15.16
N ILE A 468 6.21 16.42 15.62
CA ILE A 468 5.60 15.18 15.14
C ILE A 468 4.83 15.50 13.86
N ILE A 469 5.10 14.75 12.78
CA ILE A 469 4.40 14.92 11.50
C ILE A 469 3.35 13.83 11.35
N VAL A 470 2.09 14.24 11.17
CA VAL A 470 0.98 13.34 10.84
C VAL A 470 0.53 13.62 9.42
N ASN A 471 0.59 12.60 8.56
CA ASN A 471 0.15 12.70 7.18
C ASN A 471 -1.30 12.26 7.01
N VAL A 472 -2.08 13.11 6.33
CA VAL A 472 -3.52 12.97 6.11
C VAL A 472 -3.80 13.00 4.62
N THR A 473 -4.48 11.98 4.12
CA THR A 473 -5.04 11.99 2.76
C THR A 473 -6.35 12.76 2.77
N VAL A 474 -6.46 13.74 1.88
CA VAL A 474 -7.69 14.52 1.64
C VAL A 474 -8.39 13.91 0.44
N LEU A 475 -9.58 13.36 0.63
CA LEU A 475 -10.38 12.72 -0.42
C LEU A 475 -11.43 13.70 -0.94
N ASN A 476 -11.54 13.81 -2.26
CA ASN A 476 -12.49 14.65 -2.96
C ASN A 476 -13.53 13.81 -3.72
N GLY A 477 -14.71 13.60 -3.13
CA GLY A 477 -15.78 12.85 -3.77
C GLY A 477 -16.62 13.64 -4.79
N LEU A 478 -16.34 14.94 -4.96
CA LEU A 478 -17.15 15.86 -5.76
C LEU A 478 -16.79 15.84 -7.25
N ASP A 479 -15.50 15.94 -7.57
CA ASP A 479 -14.99 16.00 -8.93
C ASP A 479 -13.56 15.45 -9.00
N VAL A 480 -13.10 15.12 -10.21
CA VAL A 480 -11.75 14.61 -10.51
C VAL A 480 -10.64 15.66 -10.30
N PHE A 481 -11.05 16.87 -9.93
CA PHE A 481 -10.14 17.95 -9.63
C PHE A 481 -10.70 18.75 -8.47
N GLY A 482 -9.82 19.07 -7.53
CA GLY A 482 -10.10 20.02 -6.46
C GLY A 482 -8.91 20.96 -6.28
N LYS A 483 -9.19 22.17 -5.81
CA LYS A 483 -8.16 23.15 -5.49
C LYS A 483 -8.35 23.64 -4.06
N VAL A 484 -7.28 23.63 -3.28
CA VAL A 484 -7.31 24.24 -1.95
C VAL A 484 -7.39 25.76 -2.12
N ILE A 485 -8.39 26.40 -1.51
CA ILE A 485 -8.56 27.85 -1.54
C ILE A 485 -8.08 28.44 -0.22
N GLY A 486 -7.20 29.44 -0.32
CA GLY A 486 -6.49 29.99 0.82
C GLY A 486 -5.47 29.00 1.39
N ILE A 487 -5.16 29.16 2.66
CA ILE A 487 -4.29 28.26 3.42
C ILE A 487 -5.14 27.50 4.45
N PRO A 488 -4.85 26.21 4.73
CA PRO A 488 -5.42 25.52 5.88
C PRO A 488 -5.10 26.26 7.18
N ILE A 489 -6.09 26.37 8.08
CA ILE A 489 -5.98 27.17 9.31
C ILE A 489 -6.19 26.28 10.54
N TRP A 490 -5.28 26.42 11.52
CA TRP A 490 -5.45 25.85 12.85
C TRP A 490 -6.37 26.73 13.71
N TYR A 491 -7.44 26.14 14.23
CA TYR A 491 -8.37 26.76 15.16
C TYR A 491 -8.25 26.13 16.55
N PRO A 492 -7.44 26.71 17.45
CA PRO A 492 -7.29 26.21 18.80
C PRO A 492 -8.55 26.44 19.64
N TYR A 493 -8.98 25.44 20.40
CA TYR A 493 -10.07 25.61 21.37
C TYR A 493 -9.49 26.13 22.69
N PHE A 494 -9.74 27.41 23.01
CA PHE A 494 -9.22 28.03 24.23
C PHE A 494 -9.69 27.33 25.52
N HIS A 495 -10.94 26.86 25.54
CA HIS A 495 -11.48 26.10 26.68
C HIS A 495 -10.78 24.74 26.89
N ASP A 496 -10.18 24.20 25.84
CA ASP A 496 -9.44 22.94 25.87
C ASP A 496 -7.92 23.17 25.69
N ASN A 497 -7.42 24.34 26.06
CA ASN A 497 -6.00 24.68 26.02
C ASN A 497 -5.32 24.59 24.64
N GLY A 498 -6.08 24.64 23.54
CA GLY A 498 -5.54 24.48 22.19
C GLY A 498 -4.46 25.49 21.80
N HIS A 499 -4.40 26.63 22.48
CA HIS A 499 -3.41 27.68 22.25
C HIS A 499 -1.98 27.29 22.70
N TYR A 500 -1.83 26.20 23.47
CA TYR A 500 -0.52 25.62 23.81
C TYR A 500 0.04 24.71 22.71
N LEU A 501 -0.66 24.58 21.58
CA LEU A 501 -0.23 23.80 20.43
C LEU A 501 -0.08 24.70 19.22
N ASP A 502 1.14 24.74 18.67
CA ASP A 502 1.42 25.32 17.37
C ASP A 502 1.31 24.21 16.31
N VAL A 503 0.60 24.51 15.22
CA VAL A 503 0.33 23.57 14.14
C VAL A 503 0.75 24.20 12.82
N THR A 504 1.72 23.57 12.16
CA THR A 504 2.18 23.97 10.82
C THR A 504 1.72 22.95 9.80
N ILE A 505 1.25 23.41 8.64
CA ILE A 505 0.60 22.56 7.64
C ILE A 505 1.26 22.77 6.28
N SER A 506 1.83 21.70 5.74
CA SER A 506 2.20 21.58 4.33
C SER A 506 1.13 20.78 3.61
N TYR A 507 0.80 21.12 2.37
CA TYR A 507 -0.32 20.49 1.68
C TYR A 507 -0.19 20.56 0.16
N SER A 508 -0.88 19.64 -0.52
CA SER A 508 -1.03 19.70 -1.98
C SER A 508 -2.05 20.78 -2.37
N GLN A 509 -1.62 21.78 -3.15
CA GLN A 509 -2.50 22.84 -3.65
C GLN A 509 -3.64 22.31 -4.55
N ILE A 510 -3.36 21.21 -5.26
CA ILE A 510 -4.26 20.54 -6.19
C ILE A 510 -4.56 19.14 -5.65
N LEU A 511 -5.83 18.77 -5.68
CA LEU A 511 -6.31 17.41 -5.47
C LEU A 511 -6.58 16.83 -6.86
N TRP A 512 -5.72 15.93 -7.30
CA TRP A 512 -5.82 15.25 -8.59
C TRP A 512 -5.39 13.80 -8.36
N PRO A 513 -6.17 12.79 -8.80
CA PRO A 513 -7.47 12.91 -9.47
C PRO A 513 -8.61 12.95 -8.48
N TRP A 514 -8.49 12.30 -7.34
CA TRP A 514 -9.57 12.29 -6.36
C TRP A 514 -9.05 12.57 -4.96
N SER A 515 -7.74 12.80 -4.84
CA SER A 515 -7.08 12.90 -3.56
C SER A 515 -5.98 13.95 -3.59
N GLY A 516 -5.66 14.46 -2.40
CA GLY A 516 -4.46 15.23 -2.10
C GLY A 516 -3.94 14.85 -0.73
N TRP A 517 -2.97 15.60 -0.22
CA TRP A 517 -2.35 15.33 1.06
C TRP A 517 -2.18 16.60 1.89
N MET A 518 -2.15 16.41 3.21
CA MET A 518 -1.70 17.39 4.20
C MET A 518 -0.70 16.71 5.13
N ALA A 519 0.44 17.35 5.34
CA ALA A 519 1.42 17.01 6.36
C ALA A 519 1.30 18.02 7.51
N ILE A 520 0.92 17.53 8.67
CA ILE A 520 0.60 18.36 9.84
C ILE A 520 1.71 18.17 10.87
N ALA A 521 2.52 19.22 11.06
CA ALA A 521 3.59 19.26 12.05
C ALA A 521 3.05 19.85 13.36
N LEU A 522 3.19 19.08 14.45
CA LEU A 522 2.69 19.41 15.78
C LEU A 522 3.82 19.78 16.72
N VAL A 523 3.77 20.98 17.29
CA VAL A 523 4.80 21.52 18.18
C VAL A 523 4.16 22.16 19.40
N VAL A 524 4.76 22.02 20.57
CA VAL A 524 4.32 22.74 21.77
C VAL A 524 4.63 24.22 21.60
N SER A 525 3.63 25.08 21.78
CA SER A 525 3.79 26.52 21.59
C SER A 525 4.82 27.09 22.55
N GLN A 526 5.64 28.05 22.08
CA GLN A 526 6.62 28.73 22.92
C GLN A 526 6.01 29.54 24.08
N THR A 527 4.71 29.82 23.99
CA THR A 527 3.95 30.51 25.05
C THR A 527 3.51 29.57 26.18
N THR A 528 3.66 28.27 25.99
CA THR A 528 3.30 27.25 26.99
C THR A 528 4.32 27.25 28.12
N PRO A 529 3.90 27.31 29.41
CA PRO A 529 4.82 27.15 30.52
C PRO A 529 5.57 25.81 30.45
N GLU A 530 6.88 25.81 30.71
CA GLU A 530 7.72 24.60 30.58
C GLU A 530 7.28 23.45 31.51
N ASP A 531 6.67 23.78 32.65
CA ASP A 531 6.16 22.83 33.64
C ASP A 531 4.69 22.44 33.40
N TRP A 532 4.07 22.94 32.34
CA TRP A 532 2.68 22.63 32.02
C TRP A 532 2.50 21.17 31.61
N SER A 533 1.37 20.59 32.03
CA SER A 533 0.94 19.27 31.57
C SER A 533 -0.57 19.27 31.39
N GLY A 534 -1.04 18.62 30.33
CA GLY A 534 -2.47 18.56 30.06
C GLY A 534 -2.79 18.04 28.67
N THR A 535 -4.08 18.12 28.34
CA THR A 535 -4.58 17.82 26.99
C THR A 535 -4.89 19.13 26.28
N VAL A 536 -4.60 19.15 24.99
CA VAL A 536 -4.91 20.24 24.06
C VAL A 536 -5.83 19.73 22.95
N SER A 537 -6.78 20.56 22.52
CA SER A 537 -7.59 20.28 21.33
C SER A 537 -7.96 21.50 20.49
N GLY A 538 -8.33 21.22 19.26
CA GLY A 538 -8.79 22.18 18.27
C GLY A 538 -9.16 21.47 16.97
N HIS A 539 -9.22 22.21 15.88
CA HIS A 539 -9.38 21.62 14.56
C HIS A 539 -8.62 22.38 13.48
N ILE A 540 -8.28 21.68 12.41
CA ILE A 540 -7.78 22.29 11.19
C ILE A 540 -8.96 22.47 10.25
N GLU A 541 -9.11 23.65 9.68
CA GLU A 541 -10.09 23.94 8.65
C GLU A 541 -9.39 24.11 7.30
N ILE A 542 -9.97 23.52 6.27
CA ILE A 542 -9.52 23.66 4.88
C ILE A 542 -10.74 23.88 4.00
N THR A 543 -10.61 24.79 3.03
CA THR A 543 -11.62 25.04 2.02
C THR A 543 -11.13 24.52 0.67
N ILE A 544 -11.95 23.71 0.02
CA ILE A 544 -11.65 23.12 -1.29
C ILE A 544 -12.70 23.59 -2.28
N GLU A 545 -12.24 24.21 -3.36
CA GLU A 545 -13.04 24.46 -4.55
C GLU A 545 -13.05 23.19 -5.40
N SER A 546 -14.24 22.61 -5.61
CA SER A 546 -14.42 21.47 -6.50
C SER A 546 -15.86 21.49 -7.04
N ALA A 547 -16.06 21.04 -8.28
CA ALA A 547 -17.35 21.13 -8.98
C ALA A 547 -17.95 22.57 -8.99
N ASN A 548 -17.09 23.61 -9.03
CA ASN A 548 -17.46 25.04 -8.93
C ASN A 548 -18.12 25.46 -7.61
N THR A 549 -18.00 24.66 -6.55
CA THR A 549 -18.48 24.97 -5.21
C THR A 549 -17.37 24.89 -4.18
N ASN A 550 -17.44 25.75 -3.16
CA ASN A 550 -16.48 25.77 -2.07
C ASN A 550 -16.98 24.91 -0.92
N HIS A 551 -16.15 23.98 -0.48
CA HIS A 551 -16.44 23.05 0.62
C HIS A 551 -15.43 23.26 1.73
N THR A 552 -15.89 23.75 2.87
CA THR A 552 -15.08 23.91 4.07
C THR A 552 -15.28 22.69 4.97
N VAL A 553 -14.20 21.99 5.27
CA VAL A 553 -14.18 20.79 6.11
C VAL A 553 -13.23 20.95 7.28
N LYS A 554 -13.53 20.28 8.40
CA LYS A 554 -12.79 20.40 9.65
C LYS A 554 -12.19 19.04 10.04
N LEU A 555 -10.90 19.02 10.35
CA LEU A 555 -10.18 17.87 10.88
C LEU A 555 -9.94 18.07 12.38
N PRO A 556 -10.63 17.34 13.27
CA PRO A 556 -10.41 17.44 14.71
C PRO A 556 -9.01 16.97 15.10
N LEU A 557 -8.39 17.68 16.05
CA LEU A 557 -7.08 17.35 16.58
C LEU A 557 -7.07 17.40 18.10
N ARG A 558 -6.47 16.38 18.72
CA ARG A 558 -6.23 16.29 20.16
C ARG A 558 -4.85 15.71 20.45
N ALA A 559 -4.14 16.27 21.42
CA ALA A 559 -2.85 15.78 21.87
C ALA A 559 -2.66 15.96 23.38
N ALA A 560 -1.69 15.25 23.96
CA ALA A 560 -1.24 15.45 25.33
C ALA A 560 0.12 16.15 25.33
N ILE A 561 0.31 17.09 26.25
CA ILE A 561 1.59 17.79 26.48
C ILE A 561 2.05 17.47 27.90
N ILE A 562 3.35 17.27 28.06
CA ILE A 562 4.02 17.11 29.35
C ILE A 562 5.22 18.08 29.45
N PRO A 563 5.78 18.27 30.66
CA PRO A 563 7.05 18.95 30.82
C PRO A 563 8.18 18.23 30.09
N PRO A 564 9.23 18.93 29.65
CA PRO A 564 10.39 18.33 29.01
C PRO A 564 10.94 17.15 29.82
N PRO A 565 11.04 15.95 29.23
CA PRO A 565 11.66 14.82 29.89
C PRO A 565 13.13 15.14 30.23
N PRO A 566 13.71 14.51 31.27
CA PRO A 566 15.12 14.67 31.57
C PRO A 566 15.97 14.38 30.33
N ARG A 567 16.95 15.24 30.05
CA ARG A 567 17.85 15.11 28.89
C ARG A 567 18.39 13.69 28.69
N ILE A 568 18.81 13.02 29.77
CA ILE A 568 19.35 11.66 29.75
C ILE A 568 18.36 10.58 29.25
N ARG A 569 17.06 10.90 29.22
CA ARG A 569 16.00 10.05 28.68
C ARG A 569 15.60 10.41 27.24
N ARG A 570 16.16 11.49 26.68
CA ARG A 570 15.85 11.95 25.32
C ARG A 570 16.90 11.46 24.34
N ILE A 571 16.40 10.76 23.33
CA ILE A 571 17.15 10.10 22.27
C ILE A 571 16.76 10.75 20.95
N LEU A 572 17.76 11.11 20.17
CA LEU A 572 17.60 11.56 18.79
C LEU A 572 17.94 10.40 17.84
N TRP A 573 16.99 10.00 17.01
CA TRP A 573 17.16 9.02 15.95
C TRP A 573 17.51 9.74 14.65
N ASP A 574 18.68 9.47 14.08
CA ASP A 574 19.02 9.97 12.77
C ASP A 574 18.24 9.22 11.69
N GLN A 575 17.37 9.93 10.97
CA GLN A 575 16.67 9.42 9.80
C GLN A 575 17.20 10.06 8.51
N TYR A 576 17.85 11.21 8.62
CA TYR A 576 18.24 12.03 7.47
C TYR A 576 19.29 11.34 6.59
N HIS A 577 20.18 10.56 7.22
CA HIS A 577 21.27 9.86 6.56
C HIS A 577 20.95 8.41 6.17
N ASN A 578 19.71 7.95 6.37
CA ASN A 578 19.24 6.67 5.83
C ASN A 578 18.87 6.82 4.35
N LEU A 579 19.03 5.72 3.60
CA LEU A 579 19.00 5.71 2.14
C LEU A 579 17.67 6.21 1.56
N ARG A 580 17.77 7.09 0.56
CA ARG A 580 16.65 7.50 -0.31
C ARG A 580 16.55 6.50 -1.47
N TYR A 581 15.49 5.70 -1.56
CA TYR A 581 15.42 4.69 -2.63
C TYR A 581 15.01 5.26 -4.00
N PRO A 582 15.72 4.97 -5.12
CA PRO A 582 17.10 4.51 -5.23
C PRO A 582 18.00 5.55 -5.94
N PRO A 583 19.22 5.78 -5.45
CA PRO A 583 20.30 6.05 -6.40
C PRO A 583 21.50 5.15 -6.10
N GLY A 584 21.53 3.97 -6.72
CA GLY A 584 22.69 3.08 -6.71
C GLY A 584 22.40 1.70 -6.11
N TYR A 585 23.13 0.70 -6.60
CA TYR A 585 23.05 -0.67 -6.12
C TYR A 585 23.70 -0.76 -4.74
N PHE A 586 22.91 -0.72 -3.67
CA PHE A 586 23.37 -1.01 -2.31
C PHE A 586 22.92 -2.44 -1.94
N PRO A 587 23.83 -3.33 -1.49
CA PRO A 587 23.45 -4.69 -1.15
C PRO A 587 22.64 -4.76 0.17
N ARG A 588 21.78 -5.77 0.24
CA ARG A 588 20.70 -6.08 1.21
C ARG A 588 21.05 -6.17 2.70
N ASP A 589 20.30 -5.57 3.61
CA ASP A 589 20.50 -5.71 5.07
C ASP A 589 20.49 -7.16 5.62
N ASN A 590 19.88 -8.09 4.89
CA ASN A 590 19.87 -9.50 5.28
C ASN A 590 20.58 -10.38 4.26
N LEU A 591 21.79 -10.83 4.61
CA LEU A 591 22.61 -11.75 3.80
C LEU A 591 21.92 -13.09 3.49
N ASN A 592 20.89 -13.48 4.25
CA ASN A 592 20.12 -14.71 4.01
C ASN A 592 18.98 -14.51 2.99
N VAL A 593 18.56 -13.27 2.74
CA VAL A 593 17.50 -12.96 1.77
C VAL A 593 18.15 -12.94 0.39
N LYS A 594 17.78 -13.91 -0.45
CA LYS A 594 18.40 -14.11 -1.78
C LYS A 594 17.66 -13.45 -2.94
N ASN A 595 16.43 -12.99 -2.71
CA ASN A 595 15.49 -12.65 -3.79
C ASN A 595 15.09 -11.17 -3.83
N ASP A 596 15.47 -10.37 -2.83
CA ASP A 596 15.08 -8.96 -2.73
C ASP A 596 16.33 -8.09 -2.58
N PRO A 597 16.82 -7.44 -3.65
CA PRO A 597 18.12 -6.75 -3.67
C PRO A 597 18.16 -5.39 -2.94
N LEU A 598 17.05 -4.84 -2.44
CA LEU A 598 16.97 -3.48 -1.91
C LEU A 598 16.35 -3.48 -0.49
N ASP A 599 16.77 -2.60 0.41
CA ASP A 599 16.16 -2.42 1.74
C ASP A 599 14.92 -1.49 1.66
N TRP A 600 13.78 -2.08 1.34
CA TRP A 600 12.54 -1.30 1.15
C TRP A 600 11.95 -0.72 2.43
N ASN A 601 12.56 -0.97 3.58
CA ASN A 601 12.02 -0.62 4.89
C ASN A 601 12.46 0.77 5.36
N ALA A 602 13.41 1.39 4.64
CA ALA A 602 13.88 2.76 4.82
C ALA A 602 14.45 3.06 6.21
N ASP A 603 14.84 2.01 6.94
CA ASP A 603 15.43 2.03 8.28
C ASP A 603 14.73 2.94 9.29
N HIS A 604 13.44 3.12 9.11
CA HIS A 604 12.70 4.03 9.94
C HIS A 604 12.33 3.37 11.26
N ILE A 605 12.41 4.16 12.34
CA ILE A 605 12.15 3.71 13.69
C ILE A 605 10.75 3.07 13.88
N HIS A 606 9.80 3.39 12.99
CA HIS A 606 8.44 2.85 12.98
C HIS A 606 8.19 1.78 11.89
N THR A 607 9.21 1.35 11.14
CA THR A 607 9.15 0.29 10.12
C THR A 607 9.92 -0.96 10.59
N ASN A 608 11.05 -1.31 9.98
CA ASN A 608 11.90 -2.44 10.38
C ASN A 608 12.44 -2.28 11.82
N PHE A 609 12.66 -1.06 12.28
CA PHE A 609 13.15 -0.76 13.64
C PHE A 609 12.07 -0.60 14.73
N LYS A 610 10.81 -0.90 14.42
CA LYS A 610 9.69 -0.84 15.39
C LYS A 610 9.98 -1.58 16.70
N GLY A 611 10.64 -2.73 16.65
CA GLY A 611 10.97 -3.50 17.85
C GLY A 611 11.89 -2.73 18.82
N LEU A 612 12.92 -2.07 18.27
CA LEU A 612 13.83 -1.22 19.03
C LEU A 612 13.10 0.00 19.60
N TYR A 613 12.24 0.65 18.81
CA TYR A 613 11.37 1.74 19.30
C TYR A 613 10.56 1.33 20.52
N GLN A 614 9.87 0.19 20.42
CA GLN A 614 9.03 -0.31 21.51
C GLN A 614 9.86 -0.63 22.75
N HIS A 615 11.05 -1.19 22.58
CA HIS A 615 11.98 -1.44 23.68
C HIS A 615 12.41 -0.14 24.36
N LEU A 616 12.90 0.84 23.61
CA LEU A 616 13.32 2.16 24.12
C LEU A 616 12.18 2.85 24.88
N ARG A 617 10.97 2.88 24.28
CA ARG A 617 9.77 3.44 24.90
C ARG A 617 9.39 2.72 26.18
N SER A 618 9.45 1.38 26.21
CA SER A 618 9.15 0.58 27.40
C SER A 618 10.17 0.80 28.54
N SER A 619 11.41 1.15 28.17
CA SER A 619 12.51 1.49 29.10
C SER A 619 12.47 2.95 29.58
N GLY A 620 11.46 3.71 29.19
CA GLY A 620 11.21 5.09 29.63
C GLY A 620 11.99 6.16 28.86
N TYR A 621 12.52 5.84 27.68
CA TYR A 621 13.15 6.81 26.79
C TYR A 621 12.13 7.51 25.89
N TYR A 622 12.46 8.74 25.50
CA TYR A 622 11.77 9.54 24.51
C TYR A 622 12.59 9.61 23.26
N VAL A 623 11.99 9.25 22.13
CA VAL A 623 12.70 9.10 20.86
C VAL A 623 12.11 10.05 19.85
N GLU A 624 12.96 10.89 19.29
CA GLU A 624 12.62 11.93 18.32
C GLU A 624 13.32 11.62 17.00
N VAL A 625 12.65 11.82 15.87
CA VAL A 625 13.16 11.46 14.54
C VAL A 625 13.74 12.71 13.88
N LEU A 626 15.05 12.70 13.64
CA LEU A 626 15.78 13.78 12.97
C LEU A 626 15.71 13.59 11.45
N GLY A 627 14.89 14.39 10.79
CA GLY A 627 14.78 14.42 9.32
C GLY A 627 15.60 15.53 8.66
N GLU A 628 16.58 16.11 9.36
CA GLU A 628 17.40 17.24 8.91
C GLU A 628 18.90 17.00 9.18
N PRO A 629 19.81 17.73 8.51
CA PRO A 629 21.25 17.65 8.79
C PRO A 629 21.60 17.94 10.26
N TYR A 630 22.76 17.42 10.71
CA TYR A 630 23.21 17.57 12.11
C TYR A 630 23.47 19.02 12.53
N THR A 631 23.63 19.92 11.56
CA THR A 631 23.79 21.36 11.79
C THR A 631 22.51 22.04 12.31
N CYS A 632 21.33 21.43 12.13
CA CYS A 632 20.04 22.03 12.47
C CYS A 632 19.56 21.76 13.91
N PHE A 633 20.04 20.72 14.58
CA PHE A 633 19.54 20.36 15.92
C PHE A 633 20.39 20.92 17.08
N ASN A 634 19.74 21.12 18.22
CA ASN A 634 20.38 21.56 19.47
C ASN A 634 20.68 20.37 20.39
N ALA A 635 21.95 19.96 20.46
CA ALA A 635 22.41 18.84 21.29
C ALA A 635 22.25 19.04 22.80
N ALA A 636 22.08 20.28 23.28
CA ALA A 636 21.81 20.54 24.69
C ALA A 636 20.52 19.86 25.19
N ASN A 637 19.60 19.54 24.29
CA ASN A 637 18.31 18.93 24.61
C ASN A 637 18.35 17.39 24.72
N TYR A 638 19.40 16.74 24.21
CA TYR A 638 19.44 15.29 24.03
C TYR A 638 20.58 14.64 24.78
N GLY A 639 20.32 13.49 25.40
CA GLY A 639 21.35 12.67 26.03
C GLY A 639 22.14 11.86 25.01
N SER A 640 21.48 11.39 23.96
CA SER A 640 22.10 10.53 22.95
C SER A 640 21.57 10.79 21.53
N LEU A 641 22.48 10.67 20.55
CA LEU A 641 22.19 10.57 19.12
C LEU A 641 22.45 9.11 18.70
N LEU A 642 21.45 8.46 18.10
CA LEU A 642 21.62 7.15 17.45
C LEU A 642 21.72 7.37 15.95
N VAL A 643 22.81 6.86 15.39
CA VAL A 643 23.07 6.76 13.97
C VAL A 643 22.91 5.29 13.59
N ILE A 644 21.89 4.99 12.80
CA ILE A 644 21.47 3.62 12.51
C ILE A 644 21.53 3.42 11.02
N ASP A 645 22.29 2.43 10.58
CA ASP A 645 22.45 2.05 9.17
C ASP A 645 22.59 3.27 8.23
N PRO A 646 23.58 4.15 8.48
CA PRO A 646 23.75 5.34 7.66
C PRO A 646 24.31 4.97 6.28
N GLU A 647 23.69 5.49 5.24
CA GLU A 647 23.99 5.16 3.85
C GLU A 647 24.46 6.39 3.04
N GLU A 648 24.33 7.59 3.61
CA GLU A 648 24.79 8.84 3.02
C GLU A 648 26.17 9.28 3.57
N GLU A 649 26.90 10.05 2.76
CA GLU A 649 28.15 10.68 3.20
C GLU A 649 27.86 11.87 4.14
N TYR A 650 28.77 12.09 5.10
CA TYR A 650 28.68 13.19 6.06
C TYR A 650 29.51 14.39 5.62
N PHE A 651 28.93 15.59 5.72
CA PHE A 651 29.67 16.81 5.46
C PHE A 651 30.65 17.14 6.59
N THR A 652 31.75 17.83 6.27
CA THR A 652 32.78 18.21 7.26
C THR A 652 32.19 19.09 8.37
N GLU A 653 31.22 19.93 8.01
CA GLU A 653 30.47 20.79 8.94
C GLU A 653 29.66 19.98 9.94
N GLU A 654 29.06 18.87 9.52
CA GLU A 654 28.28 17.98 10.39
C GLU A 654 29.18 17.24 11.37
N ILE A 655 30.30 16.70 10.89
CA ILE A 655 31.30 16.05 11.74
C ILE A 655 31.81 17.03 12.80
N THR A 656 32.23 18.23 12.36
CA THR A 656 32.71 19.29 13.26
C THR A 656 31.65 19.70 14.28
N LYS A 657 30.38 19.79 13.85
CA LYS A 657 29.25 20.10 14.74
C LYS A 657 29.08 19.02 15.81
N ILE A 658 29.08 17.74 15.45
CA ILE A 658 28.95 16.63 16.40
C ILE A 658 30.12 16.57 17.38
N GLU A 659 31.37 16.76 16.92
CA GLU A 659 32.55 16.82 17.80
C GLU A 659 32.40 17.92 18.87
N ASN A 660 31.96 19.11 18.44
CA ASN A 660 31.70 20.23 19.35
C ASN A 660 30.56 19.92 20.34
N ASP A 661 29.50 19.25 19.88
CA ASP A 661 28.37 18.89 20.73
C ASP A 661 28.72 17.82 21.77
N ILE A 662 29.58 16.86 21.41
CA ILE A 662 30.15 15.88 22.36
C ILE A 662 30.96 16.63 23.42
N ALA A 663 31.89 17.50 23.00
CA ALA A 663 32.79 18.20 23.92
C ALA A 663 32.04 19.19 24.84
N LYS A 664 31.06 19.92 24.30
CA LYS A 664 30.39 21.01 25.01
C LYS A 664 29.17 20.55 25.81
N TYR A 665 28.36 19.66 25.24
CA TYR A 665 27.09 19.25 25.84
C TYR A 665 27.12 17.83 26.41
N ASN A 666 28.24 17.11 26.27
CA ASN A 666 28.36 15.71 26.67
C ASN A 666 27.26 14.85 25.99
N LEU A 667 27.10 15.04 24.68
CA LEU A 667 26.23 14.21 23.84
C LEU A 667 26.90 12.83 23.67
N SER A 668 26.14 11.76 23.91
CA SER A 668 26.59 10.41 23.56
C SER A 668 26.19 10.10 22.12
N VAL A 669 27.11 9.66 21.28
CA VAL A 669 26.81 9.20 19.92
C VAL A 669 26.96 7.69 19.89
N ILE A 670 25.92 7.00 19.44
CA ILE A 670 25.89 5.55 19.30
C ILE A 670 25.68 5.23 17.83
N ILE A 671 26.64 4.54 17.23
CA ILE A 671 26.61 4.21 15.81
C ILE A 671 26.39 2.70 15.69
N PHE A 672 25.33 2.32 14.99
CA PHE A 672 25.06 0.96 14.60
C PHE A 672 25.29 0.86 13.10
N ALA A 673 26.49 0.43 12.73
CA ALA A 673 26.92 0.24 11.33
C ALA A 673 26.74 -1.21 10.86
N GLU A 674 25.82 -1.96 11.47
CA GLU A 674 25.53 -3.34 11.09
C GLU A 674 24.13 -3.49 10.50
N TRP A 675 24.07 -4.42 9.56
CA TRP A 675 22.93 -4.75 8.72
C TRP A 675 21.85 -5.42 9.58
N TYR A 676 20.58 -5.08 9.36
CA TYR A 676 19.40 -5.50 10.13
C TYR A 676 19.48 -6.93 10.70
N ASN A 677 19.76 -7.05 12.01
CA ASN A 677 19.75 -8.32 12.73
C ASN A 677 18.80 -8.27 13.93
N VAL A 678 17.60 -8.83 13.74
CA VAL A 678 16.54 -8.91 14.77
C VAL A 678 17.05 -9.49 16.09
N SER A 679 17.92 -10.50 16.04
CA SER A 679 18.41 -11.17 17.25
C SER A 679 19.42 -10.32 18.04
N VAL A 680 20.09 -9.38 17.37
CA VAL A 680 20.97 -8.39 18.00
C VAL A 680 20.14 -7.25 18.55
N MET A 681 19.18 -6.74 17.78
CA MET A 681 18.29 -5.65 18.23
C MET A 681 17.42 -6.01 19.45
N GLN A 682 17.12 -7.30 19.63
CA GLN A 682 16.36 -7.80 20.78
C GLN A 682 17.19 -7.98 22.05
N LYS A 683 18.53 -8.07 21.92
CA LYS A 683 19.46 -8.22 23.06
C LYS A 683 19.89 -6.85 23.54
#